data_AF-A0A8H7BMA9-F1
#
_entry.id   AF-A0A8H7BMA9-F1
#
_cell.length_a   1.000
_cell.length_b   1.000
_cell.length_c   1.000
_cell.angle_alpha   90.00
_cell.angle_beta   90.00
_cell.angle_gamma   90.00
#
_symmetry.space_group_name_H-M   'P 1'
#
loop_
_entity.id
_entity.type
_entity.pdbx_description
1 polymer ?
#
loop_
_entity_poly.entity_id
_entity_poly.type
_entity_poly.pdbx_seq_one_letter_code
_entity_poly.pdbx_strand_id
1 'polypeptide(L)'
;MDKSWIIAPGTIDDTQSDQAQSPSTFLRNLQTYRTTGHDYSSLSALPTSSAHETVTAIVQIKDRSLIKQQLDAVKSQTVTIAHIWLICPSTLRSATEYHARNLKDARVITVDTPQYQARAMKSTWEASWLQIVHTVDTPLVWVLDDSLPGPRHLEYVYDAIRTNQYHDALVGTHGSLLPSRLNAEKESSILCLPKDFHTVPTSTQPVDMIHGAWLLRKLWLPYLTVNLDTSSLSVPLAYHISQSLSQHGNIPSIVLPPPEKNRQLMILADKCTDVRLSLAKDEIWRQRLKMYTTPTALDYRYIATLRQQHEQHTLLFFADGYEQALALHPLICRFSYRVHVVVTGTRRGLAGQRLEQVFKQTNCSDAIVHDIDIKDGDEPAAVISVISSVTRLIHAVEPKALVHIAKDNPVISSLKVVAKTWDVSTIGLPVDDIRHALWISELSPDTLQHWNTMDLNLVVITDRRPHALARLLQSLSRSHLLGDKVDLTIRMEQSADSATRSLVNNFAWSHGTKEVRHRIKKGGLMPAIVESWYPKSKHDYAVILEDDVEVSPFFYTWAKYSILQYRYSGNVNASRLMYGVSMYAPRNLELLPQGRRPWSAEKALSSRYPPHMPYVSQVPCSWGAVYFPEHWREFHAYLTVRLEDEKTEHQLNITVPRSRSVRWKKSWKKYFIELVYLRAYVMLYPNFQRFESFSTNHLEFGTHVKKERRHKTIDTFLVPLMQRNTILAQLPGHRLPAFEELPVLDLWGRVVNHEHLEYKGAVLHRKVSSCSRTYGRFDPEDLLCPLQRTEDEIAQAQAAANVTKKPKEIKSMDVVEPLLFVTVTVPSKEDIIEQAEYYPKPIDVALMPPPSPSPRVNLTMPPPTEEPEQDNEFQDLESELRNLHRLHYQIGLK
;
A
#
# COMPACT_ATOMS: atom_id res chain seq x y z
N MET A 1 3.36 -6.27 38.98
CA MET A 1 2.84 -5.62 37.76
C MET A 1 3.98 -5.53 36.77
N ASP A 2 3.90 -6.30 35.69
CA ASP A 2 4.96 -6.48 34.71
C ASP A 2 5.05 -5.26 33.77
N LYS A 3 6.17 -4.52 33.83
CA LYS A 3 6.39 -3.15 33.30
C LYS A 3 6.84 -3.12 31.83
N SER A 4 6.56 -4.14 31.04
CA SER A 4 7.09 -4.33 29.67
C SER A 4 6.67 -3.30 28.61
N TRP A 5 5.80 -2.34 28.92
CA TRP A 5 5.41 -1.22 28.03
C TRP A 5 6.04 0.12 28.41
N ILE A 6 6.77 0.16 29.54
CA ILE A 6 7.53 1.36 29.92
C ILE A 6 8.83 1.28 29.14
N ILE A 7 8.96 2.12 28.10
CA ILE A 7 10.25 2.34 27.43
C ILE A 7 11.26 2.70 28.53
N ALA A 8 12.15 1.76 28.86
CA ALA A 8 13.26 1.99 29.75
C ALA A 8 14.24 2.96 29.05
N PRO A 9 14.95 3.83 29.78
CA PRO A 9 16.05 4.58 29.21
C PRO A 9 17.16 3.58 28.84
N GLY A 10 17.14 3.08 27.61
CA GLY A 10 18.05 2.05 27.12
C GLY A 10 18.32 2.28 25.64
N THR A 11 19.45 2.93 25.36
CA THR A 11 20.19 2.98 24.09
C THR A 11 19.31 3.10 22.83
N ILE A 12 18.81 4.31 22.58
CA ILE A 12 18.67 4.75 21.19
C ILE A 12 20.11 4.82 20.67
N ASP A 13 20.38 4.12 19.57
CA ASP A 13 21.70 4.10 18.94
C ASP A 13 22.05 5.55 18.52
N ASP A 14 22.88 6.23 19.31
CA ASP A 14 23.33 7.63 19.16
C ASP A 14 24.26 7.82 17.94
N THR A 15 24.02 7.10 16.85
CA THR A 15 24.85 7.15 15.63
C THR A 15 24.30 8.07 14.55
N GLN A 16 23.21 8.80 14.80
CA GLN A 16 22.86 9.99 14.01
C GLN A 16 23.19 11.27 14.78
N SER A 17 24.44 11.70 14.56
CA SER A 17 25.03 13.02 14.81
C SER A 17 24.03 14.16 15.05
N ASP A 18 24.38 15.00 16.05
CA ASP A 18 23.97 16.39 16.29
C ASP A 18 23.92 17.27 15.01
N GLN A 19 22.97 17.01 14.12
CA GLN A 19 22.51 17.98 13.14
C GLN A 19 21.32 18.69 13.78
N ALA A 20 21.40 20.02 13.86
CA ALA A 20 20.38 20.89 14.41
C ALA A 20 18.99 20.54 13.82
N GLN A 21 18.22 19.72 14.55
CA GLN A 21 16.87 19.35 14.15
C GLN A 21 16.02 20.62 14.17
N SER A 22 15.18 20.81 13.15
CA SER A 22 14.26 21.95 13.15
C SER A 22 13.35 21.87 14.40
N PRO A 23 12.94 23.01 14.99
CA PRO A 23 11.99 23.07 16.11
C PRO A 23 10.79 22.12 15.97
N SER A 24 10.19 22.08 14.77
CA SER A 24 9.05 21.24 14.44
C SER A 24 9.38 19.73 14.45
N THR A 25 10.62 19.37 14.13
CA THR A 25 11.10 17.98 14.09
C THR A 25 11.29 17.41 15.49
N PHE A 26 11.81 18.22 16.43
CA PHE A 26 12.00 17.78 17.82
C PHE A 26 10.67 17.41 18.48
N LEU A 27 9.66 18.30 18.42
CA LEU A 27 8.35 18.04 19.04
C LEU A 27 7.65 16.83 18.43
N ARG A 28 7.72 16.68 17.10
CA ARG A 28 7.21 15.51 16.39
C ARG A 28 7.87 14.22 16.88
N ASN A 29 9.20 14.21 16.94
CA ASN A 29 9.97 13.07 17.43
C ASN A 29 9.65 12.75 18.89
N LEU A 30 9.46 13.78 19.73
CA LEU A 30 9.10 13.62 21.14
C LEU A 30 7.71 12.98 21.30
N GLN A 31 6.71 13.38 20.51
CA GLN A 31 5.39 12.76 20.52
C GLN A 31 5.41 11.29 20.09
N THR A 32 6.24 10.94 19.10
CA THR A 32 6.39 9.55 18.61
C THR A 32 7.40 8.72 19.41
N TYR A 33 7.95 9.28 20.48
CA TYR A 33 9.00 8.68 21.32
C TYR A 33 10.25 8.22 20.52
N ARG A 34 10.59 8.94 19.45
CA ARG A 34 11.84 8.78 18.70
C ARG A 34 13.01 9.57 19.29
N THR A 35 12.70 10.59 20.07
CA THR A 35 13.67 11.30 20.90
C THR A 35 13.17 11.36 22.33
N THR A 36 14.08 11.52 23.28
CA THR A 36 13.75 11.66 24.69
C THR A 36 13.47 13.12 25.04
N GLY A 37 12.57 13.33 25.99
CA GLY A 37 12.36 14.63 26.59
C GLY A 37 13.57 15.07 27.41
N HIS A 38 13.61 16.37 27.75
CA HIS A 38 14.67 16.93 28.59
C HIS A 38 14.31 16.73 30.06
N ASP A 39 15.27 16.31 30.89
CA ASP A 39 15.11 16.40 32.35
C ASP A 39 15.17 17.86 32.84
N TYR A 40 14.99 18.08 34.13
CA TYR A 40 14.99 19.43 34.70
C TYR A 40 16.31 20.19 34.43
N SER A 41 17.45 19.53 34.59
CA SER A 41 18.77 20.14 34.38
C SER A 41 19.02 20.50 32.92
N SER A 42 18.76 19.57 32.01
CA SER A 42 18.95 19.78 30.58
C SER A 42 17.98 20.83 30.03
N LEU A 43 16.73 20.84 30.51
CA LEU A 43 15.74 21.85 30.13
C LEU A 43 16.18 23.25 30.56
N SER A 44 16.70 23.38 31.78
CA SER A 44 17.18 24.66 32.33
C SER A 44 18.43 25.18 31.61
N ALA A 45 19.17 24.30 30.92
CA ALA A 45 20.36 24.64 30.17
C ALA A 45 20.08 25.06 28.72
N LEU A 46 18.83 24.92 28.23
CA LEU A 46 18.49 25.27 26.85
C LEU A 46 18.58 26.79 26.63
N PRO A 47 19.10 27.23 25.47
CA PRO A 47 19.14 28.63 25.13
C PRO A 47 17.71 29.17 24.94
N THR A 48 17.41 30.28 25.62
CA THR A 48 16.14 31.00 25.48
C THR A 48 16.31 32.20 24.55
N SER A 49 15.26 32.53 23.79
CA SER A 49 15.24 33.75 22.96
C SER A 49 15.54 34.99 23.79
N SER A 50 16.33 35.93 23.27
CA SER A 50 16.63 37.20 23.96
C SER A 50 15.47 38.20 23.94
N ALA A 51 14.44 37.95 23.13
CA ALA A 51 13.25 38.81 23.07
C ALA A 51 12.41 38.63 24.35
N HIS A 52 12.20 39.73 25.09
CA HIS A 52 11.26 39.76 26.20
C HIS A 52 9.84 39.94 25.67
N GLU A 53 8.97 38.97 25.93
CA GLU A 53 7.56 38.98 25.53
C GLU A 53 6.71 39.39 26.74
N THR A 54 5.82 40.37 26.58
CA THR A 54 4.91 40.79 27.66
C THR A 54 3.78 39.77 27.85
N VAL A 55 3.33 39.63 29.10
CA VAL A 55 2.30 38.65 29.49
C VAL A 55 1.06 39.36 30.04
N THR A 56 -0.12 38.99 29.57
CA THR A 56 -1.39 39.30 30.25
C THR A 56 -1.82 38.10 31.08
N ALA A 57 -2.00 38.30 32.39
CA ALA A 57 -2.52 37.27 33.28
C ALA A 57 -4.05 37.35 33.32
N ILE A 58 -4.73 36.25 32.99
CA ILE A 58 -6.18 36.10 33.12
C ILE A 58 -6.44 35.17 34.30
N VAL A 59 -7.14 35.64 35.32
CA VAL A 59 -7.40 34.89 36.56
C VAL A 59 -8.89 34.69 36.73
N GLN A 60 -9.33 33.43 36.80
CA GLN A 60 -10.71 33.10 37.09
C GLN A 60 -10.97 33.02 38.59
N ILE A 61 -11.95 33.79 39.04
CA ILE A 61 -12.34 33.88 40.45
C ILE A 61 -13.69 33.20 40.62
N LYS A 62 -13.68 32.02 41.25
CA LYS A 62 -14.89 31.21 41.55
C LYS A 62 -15.37 31.36 42.99
N ASP A 63 -14.43 31.48 43.92
CA ASP A 63 -14.70 31.51 45.36
C ASP A 63 -14.15 32.78 45.99
N ARG A 64 -15.00 33.46 46.77
CA ARG A 64 -14.65 34.63 47.56
C ARG A 64 -13.49 34.36 48.52
N SER A 65 -13.40 33.15 49.07
CA SER A 65 -12.38 32.76 50.05
C SER A 65 -10.96 32.70 49.45
N LEU A 66 -10.87 32.40 48.15
CA LEU A 66 -9.60 32.18 47.44
C LEU A 66 -9.06 33.44 46.73
N ILE A 67 -9.86 34.51 46.60
CA ILE A 67 -9.47 35.76 45.90
C ILE A 67 -8.10 36.24 46.35
N LYS A 68 -7.91 36.39 47.67
CA LYS A 68 -6.65 36.91 48.21
C LYS A 68 -5.47 36.00 47.88
N GLN A 69 -5.63 34.69 48.05
CA GLN A 69 -4.55 33.72 47.80
C GLN A 69 -4.16 33.66 46.33
N GLN A 70 -5.12 33.69 45.40
CA GLN A 70 -4.86 33.72 43.97
C GLN A 70 -4.13 35.00 43.55
N LEU A 71 -4.56 36.17 44.05
CA LEU A 71 -3.91 37.44 43.74
C LEU A 71 -2.50 37.53 44.32
N ASP A 72 -2.29 37.05 45.55
CA ASP A 72 -0.96 36.97 46.17
C ASP A 72 -0.04 36.04 45.36
N ALA A 73 -0.56 34.91 44.85
CA ALA A 73 0.20 33.99 43.99
C ALA A 73 0.61 34.62 42.65
N VAL A 74 -0.29 35.38 42.01
CA VAL A 74 0.01 36.13 40.77
C VAL A 74 1.05 37.23 41.02
N LYS A 75 0.93 37.96 42.14
CA LYS A 75 1.87 39.01 42.52
C LYS A 75 3.26 38.47 42.86
N SER A 76 3.33 37.23 43.34
CA SER A 76 4.59 36.59 43.73
C SER A 76 5.44 36.09 42.55
N GLN A 77 4.91 36.12 41.32
CA GLN A 77 5.64 35.68 40.12
C GLN A 77 6.86 36.57 39.84
N THR A 78 7.95 35.93 39.41
CA THR A 78 9.21 36.59 39.04
C THR A 78 9.18 37.20 37.64
N VAL A 79 8.33 36.69 36.75
CA VAL A 79 8.12 37.25 35.40
C VAL A 79 7.21 38.48 35.46
N THR A 80 7.56 39.53 34.74
CA THR A 80 6.78 40.77 34.69
C THR A 80 5.46 40.59 33.94
N ILE A 81 4.35 40.82 34.64
CA ILE A 81 2.99 40.76 34.08
C ILE A 81 2.57 42.19 33.70
N ALA A 82 2.24 42.40 32.44
CA ALA A 82 1.87 43.72 31.91
C ALA A 82 0.44 44.11 32.27
N HIS A 83 -0.49 43.16 32.21
CA HIS A 83 -1.91 43.38 32.52
C HIS A 83 -2.48 42.22 33.32
N ILE A 84 -3.35 42.51 34.30
CA ILE A 84 -4.02 41.49 35.12
C ILE A 84 -5.52 41.59 34.90
N TRP A 85 -6.14 40.56 34.34
CA TRP A 85 -7.58 40.52 34.06
C TRP A 85 -8.24 39.53 35.02
N LEU A 86 -9.13 40.04 35.86
CA LEU A 86 -9.83 39.26 36.88
C LEU A 86 -11.26 39.00 36.41
N ILE A 87 -11.56 37.75 36.10
CA ILE A 87 -12.88 37.33 35.61
C ILE A 87 -13.66 36.76 36.79
N CYS A 88 -14.78 37.41 37.14
CA CYS A 88 -15.64 36.97 38.24
C CYS A 88 -17.12 37.15 37.91
N PRO A 89 -18.04 36.42 38.57
CA PRO A 89 -19.47 36.69 38.48
C PRO A 89 -19.79 38.06 39.07
N SER A 90 -20.89 38.69 38.64
CA SER A 90 -21.31 40.00 39.17
C SER A 90 -21.47 40.03 40.69
N THR A 91 -21.83 38.90 41.30
CA THR A 91 -21.95 38.73 42.76
C THR A 91 -20.63 38.88 43.51
N LEU A 92 -19.49 38.60 42.87
CA LEU A 92 -18.16 38.71 43.48
C LEU A 92 -17.43 40.00 43.13
N ARG A 93 -17.98 40.82 42.21
CA ARG A 93 -17.34 42.03 41.68
C ARG A 93 -16.77 42.93 42.78
N SER A 94 -17.57 43.33 43.76
CA SER A 94 -17.14 44.26 44.81
C SER A 94 -16.02 43.69 45.68
N ALA A 95 -16.03 42.38 45.95
CA ALA A 95 -14.97 41.71 46.72
C ALA A 95 -13.68 41.62 45.90
N THR A 96 -13.78 41.26 44.61
CA THR A 96 -12.64 41.25 43.69
C THR A 96 -12.01 42.62 43.53
N GLU A 97 -12.83 43.66 43.29
CA GLU A 97 -12.36 45.05 43.19
C GLU A 97 -11.68 45.50 44.49
N TYR A 98 -12.21 45.14 45.66
CA TYR A 98 -11.58 45.46 46.95
C TYR A 98 -10.18 44.87 47.10
N HIS A 99 -9.99 43.59 46.77
CA HIS A 99 -8.67 42.95 46.86
C HIS A 99 -7.72 43.38 45.74
N ALA A 100 -8.25 43.80 44.59
CA ALA A 100 -7.44 44.23 43.44
C ALA A 100 -6.96 45.70 43.49
N ARG A 101 -7.43 46.52 44.45
CA ARG A 101 -7.13 47.99 44.49
C ARG A 101 -5.65 48.36 44.44
N ASN A 102 -4.79 47.48 44.94
CA ASN A 102 -3.35 47.71 45.03
C ASN A 102 -2.55 47.04 43.89
N LEU A 103 -3.23 46.42 42.93
CA LEU A 103 -2.61 45.83 41.75
C LEU A 103 -2.50 46.88 40.64
N LYS A 104 -1.30 47.05 40.10
CA LYS A 104 -1.09 47.90 38.91
C LYS A 104 -1.68 47.19 37.69
N ASP A 105 -2.31 47.96 36.81
CA ASP A 105 -2.86 47.51 35.53
C ASP A 105 -3.82 46.29 35.64
N ALA A 106 -4.59 46.25 36.74
CA ALA A 106 -5.62 45.25 36.99
C ALA A 106 -7.00 45.70 36.50
N ARG A 107 -7.69 44.86 35.73
CA ARG A 107 -9.04 45.06 35.21
C ARG A 107 -9.97 43.96 35.71
N VAL A 108 -11.07 44.34 36.37
CA VAL A 108 -12.12 43.39 36.77
C VAL A 108 -13.17 43.31 35.66
N ILE A 109 -13.44 42.11 35.17
CA ILE A 109 -14.40 41.84 34.10
C ILE A 109 -15.46 40.91 34.64
N THR A 110 -16.71 41.38 34.66
CA THR A 110 -17.83 40.56 35.09
C THR A 110 -18.44 39.80 33.92
N VAL A 111 -18.54 38.49 34.08
CA VAL A 111 -19.25 37.61 33.13
C VAL A 111 -20.34 36.91 33.93
N ASP A 112 -21.59 37.04 33.53
CA ASP A 112 -22.70 36.31 34.15
C ASP A 112 -23.23 35.30 33.15
N THR A 113 -23.22 34.02 33.55
CA THR A 113 -23.75 32.93 32.70
C THR A 113 -25.27 32.92 32.80
N PRO A 114 -26.04 33.06 31.69
CA PRO A 114 -27.49 32.95 31.73
C PRO A 114 -27.94 31.57 32.25
N GLN A 115 -28.89 31.54 33.21
CA GLN A 115 -29.35 30.30 33.87
C GLN A 115 -29.84 29.21 32.89
N TYR A 116 -30.33 29.58 31.71
CA TYR A 116 -30.78 28.63 30.68
C TYR A 116 -29.60 27.95 29.94
N GLN A 117 -28.46 28.63 29.78
CA GLN A 117 -27.22 28.05 29.22
C GLN A 117 -26.47 27.21 30.26
N ALA A 118 -26.57 27.56 31.54
CA ALA A 118 -25.94 26.82 32.65
C ALA A 118 -26.48 25.38 32.82
N ARG A 119 -27.69 25.07 32.32
CA ARG A 119 -28.25 23.70 32.34
C ARG A 119 -27.83 22.83 31.15
N ALA A 120 -27.42 23.44 30.03
CA ALA A 120 -27.03 22.73 28.82
C ALA A 120 -25.51 22.53 28.68
N MET A 121 -24.70 23.26 29.46
CA MET A 121 -23.26 23.39 29.22
C MET A 121 -22.49 23.27 30.55
N LYS A 122 -21.60 22.28 30.67
CA LYS A 122 -20.87 21.96 31.91
C LYS A 122 -19.67 22.88 32.19
N SER A 123 -19.04 23.44 31.16
CA SER A 123 -17.81 24.25 31.27
C SER A 123 -18.00 25.73 30.91
N THR A 124 -19.23 26.25 30.77
CA THR A 124 -19.46 27.65 30.31
C THR A 124 -18.79 28.70 31.18
N TRP A 125 -18.81 28.52 32.50
CA TRP A 125 -18.14 29.43 33.41
C TRP A 125 -16.62 29.33 33.28
N GLU A 126 -16.08 28.12 33.21
CA GLU A 126 -14.64 27.87 33.07
C GLU A 126 -14.11 28.38 31.73
N ALA A 127 -14.93 28.33 30.68
CA ALA A 127 -14.64 28.86 29.36
C ALA A 127 -14.94 30.36 29.19
N SER A 128 -15.40 31.07 30.23
CA SER A 128 -15.83 32.47 30.16
C SER A 128 -14.76 33.40 29.57
N TRP A 129 -13.48 33.12 29.83
CA TRP A 129 -12.37 33.91 29.31
C TRP A 129 -12.20 33.79 27.79
N LEU A 130 -12.62 32.68 27.17
CA LEU A 130 -12.55 32.51 25.70
C LEU A 130 -13.37 33.56 24.96
N GLN A 131 -14.43 34.09 25.59
CA GLN A 131 -15.29 35.12 24.99
C GLN A 131 -14.59 36.48 24.87
N ILE A 132 -13.60 36.75 25.73
CA ILE A 132 -12.93 38.04 25.82
C ILE A 132 -11.46 37.98 25.39
N VAL A 133 -10.90 36.79 25.19
CA VAL A 133 -9.45 36.62 24.95
C VAL A 133 -8.98 37.28 23.65
N HIS A 134 -9.86 37.46 22.67
CA HIS A 134 -9.54 38.18 21.42
C HIS A 134 -9.19 39.66 21.64
N THR A 135 -9.55 40.23 22.80
CA THR A 135 -9.27 41.64 23.14
C THR A 135 -7.90 41.83 23.80
N VAL A 136 -7.12 40.76 23.98
CA VAL A 136 -5.79 40.83 24.59
C VAL A 136 -4.74 41.27 23.57
N ASP A 137 -3.93 42.27 23.92
CA ASP A 137 -2.92 42.86 23.02
C ASP A 137 -1.51 42.34 23.23
N THR A 138 -1.23 41.63 24.34
CA THR A 138 0.09 41.04 24.60
C THR A 138 0.35 39.80 23.75
N PRO A 139 1.62 39.49 23.42
CA PRO A 139 2.00 38.29 22.67
C PRO A 139 1.72 36.99 23.43
N LEU A 140 1.82 37.01 24.76
CA LEU A 140 1.54 35.87 25.64
C LEU A 140 0.35 36.15 26.56
N VAL A 141 -0.44 35.11 26.80
CA VAL A 141 -1.61 35.11 27.68
C VAL A 141 -1.46 33.98 28.67
N TRP A 142 -1.36 34.31 29.95
CA TRP A 142 -1.27 33.34 31.03
C TRP A 142 -2.64 33.20 31.70
N VAL A 143 -3.32 32.09 31.45
CA VAL A 143 -4.64 31.81 32.00
C VAL A 143 -4.49 30.92 33.23
N LEU A 144 -5.01 31.41 34.36
CA LEU A 144 -5.14 30.67 35.60
C LEU A 144 -6.61 30.34 35.84
N ASP A 145 -6.89 29.05 36.00
CA ASP A 145 -8.16 28.60 36.59
C ASP A 145 -8.18 28.95 38.10
N ASP A 146 -9.05 28.30 38.88
CA ASP A 146 -9.07 28.28 40.34
C ASP A 146 -7.80 27.69 41.01
N SER A 147 -6.68 27.62 40.28
CA SER A 147 -5.41 27.05 40.69
C SER A 147 -4.53 28.04 41.45
N LEU A 148 -3.67 27.51 42.33
CA LEU A 148 -2.67 28.29 43.06
C LEU A 148 -1.26 27.95 42.54
N PRO A 149 -0.69 28.77 41.63
CA PRO A 149 0.67 28.58 41.16
C PRO A 149 1.69 28.93 42.26
N GLY A 150 2.80 28.19 42.31
CA GLY A 150 3.93 28.57 43.15
C GLY A 150 4.61 29.87 42.67
N PRO A 151 5.45 30.52 43.51
CA PRO A 151 6.02 31.85 43.21
C PRO A 151 6.91 31.96 41.97
N ARG A 152 7.41 30.84 41.43
CA ARG A 152 8.25 30.82 40.22
C ARG A 152 7.67 29.92 39.12
N HIS A 153 6.37 29.60 39.22
CA HIS A 153 5.69 28.74 38.24
C HIS A 153 5.67 29.35 36.84
N LEU A 154 5.35 30.65 36.74
CA LEU A 154 5.29 31.34 35.45
C LEU A 154 6.68 31.40 34.80
N GLU A 155 7.74 31.65 35.57
CA GLU A 155 9.12 31.61 35.09
C GLU A 155 9.45 30.27 34.43
N TYR A 156 9.08 29.16 35.07
CA TYR A 156 9.42 27.84 34.57
C TYR A 156 8.77 27.52 33.21
N VAL A 157 7.49 27.88 33.05
CA VAL A 157 6.77 27.68 31.78
C VAL A 157 7.18 28.73 30.73
N TYR A 158 7.46 29.96 31.16
CA TYR A 158 7.89 31.07 30.31
C TYR A 158 9.28 30.85 29.70
N ASP A 159 10.22 30.29 30.47
CA ASP A 159 11.54 29.95 29.94
C ASP A 159 11.45 28.80 28.95
N ALA A 160 10.67 27.76 29.25
CA ALA A 160 10.47 26.62 28.36
C ALA A 160 9.89 27.04 26.99
N ILE A 161 8.82 27.84 26.96
CA ILE A 161 8.18 28.28 25.70
C ILE A 161 9.07 29.20 24.85
N ARG A 162 10.15 29.75 25.42
CA ARG A 162 11.13 30.59 24.72
C ARG A 162 12.34 29.82 24.19
N THR A 163 12.40 28.52 24.45
CA THR A 163 13.38 27.64 23.82
C THR A 163 12.95 27.29 22.40
N ASN A 164 13.92 27.03 21.52
CA ASN A 164 13.62 26.59 20.15
C ASN A 164 12.86 25.24 20.13
N GLN A 165 13.11 24.37 21.11
CA GLN A 165 12.53 23.02 21.17
C GLN A 165 11.06 23.01 21.59
N TYR A 166 10.62 23.93 22.45
CA TYR A 166 9.26 23.95 22.99
C TYR A 166 8.45 25.21 22.60
N HIS A 167 8.98 26.02 21.68
CA HIS A 167 8.33 27.24 21.19
C HIS A 167 6.89 27.03 20.71
N ASP A 168 6.67 25.92 19.99
CA ASP A 168 5.40 25.55 19.37
C ASP A 168 4.64 24.46 20.14
N ALA A 169 4.86 24.36 21.46
CA ALA A 169 4.17 23.42 22.34
C ALA A 169 3.38 24.14 23.44
N LEU A 170 2.20 23.62 23.77
CA LEU A 170 1.50 23.99 25.01
C LEU A 170 2.20 23.32 26.19
N VAL A 171 2.99 24.10 26.90
CA VAL A 171 3.79 23.62 28.04
C VAL A 171 3.06 23.86 29.35
N GLY A 172 3.13 22.90 30.28
CA GLY A 172 2.62 23.06 31.64
C GLY A 172 3.32 22.16 32.66
N THR A 173 3.03 22.33 33.94
CA THR A 173 3.66 21.55 35.03
C THR A 173 2.81 20.38 35.51
N HIS A 174 1.52 20.37 35.15
CA HIS A 174 0.58 19.33 35.48
C HIS A 174 -0.18 18.92 34.23
N GLY A 175 -0.38 17.62 34.04
CA GLY A 175 -1.10 17.10 32.89
C GLY A 175 -1.54 15.66 33.09
N SER A 176 -2.41 15.18 32.20
CA SER A 176 -2.93 13.82 32.25
C SER A 176 -2.74 13.10 30.92
N LEU A 177 -2.40 11.81 31.02
CA LEU A 177 -2.42 10.88 29.91
C LEU A 177 -3.68 10.01 30.01
N LEU A 178 -4.46 10.01 28.95
CA LEU A 178 -5.68 9.24 28.82
C LEU A 178 -5.37 7.76 28.55
N PRO A 179 -6.27 6.85 28.95
CA PRO A 179 -6.12 5.42 28.73
C PRO A 179 -5.85 5.05 27.27
N SER A 180 -4.80 4.25 27.04
CA SER A 180 -4.59 3.62 25.73
C SER A 180 -5.64 2.54 25.52
N ARG A 181 -6.10 2.38 24.28
CA ARG A 181 -6.96 1.24 23.90
C ARG A 181 -6.33 0.34 22.85
N LEU A 182 -5.18 0.71 22.29
CA LEU A 182 -4.35 -0.21 21.53
C LEU A 182 -3.80 -1.34 22.42
N ASN A 183 -3.75 -1.12 23.73
CA ASN A 183 -3.34 -2.09 24.74
C ASN A 183 -4.45 -2.36 25.77
N ALA A 184 -5.59 -2.88 25.32
CA ALA A 184 -6.78 -3.07 26.16
C ALA A 184 -6.64 -4.16 27.26
N GLU A 185 -5.65 -5.06 27.16
CA GLU A 185 -5.45 -6.17 28.10
C GLU A 185 -4.82 -5.75 29.45
N LYS A 186 -4.27 -4.55 29.55
CA LYS A 186 -3.69 -4.00 30.79
C LYS A 186 -4.50 -2.79 31.23
N GLU A 187 -5.35 -2.99 32.24
CA GLU A 187 -6.29 -1.99 32.75
C GLU A 187 -5.66 -0.61 32.91
N SER A 188 -6.26 0.31 32.17
CA SER A 188 -5.75 1.57 31.68
C SER A 188 -6.33 2.71 32.52
N SER A 189 -5.67 3.05 33.63
CA SER A 189 -6.04 4.21 34.44
C SER A 189 -5.40 5.49 33.88
N ILE A 190 -6.06 6.64 34.07
CA ILE A 190 -5.50 7.95 33.72
C ILE A 190 -4.19 8.13 34.50
N LEU A 191 -3.08 8.39 33.80
CA LEU A 191 -1.82 8.78 34.44
C LEU A 191 -1.78 10.30 34.65
N CYS A 192 -1.28 10.71 35.80
CA CYS A 192 -1.27 12.08 36.29
C CYS A 192 0.17 12.54 36.52
N LEU A 193 0.67 13.47 35.72
CA LEU A 193 1.97 14.09 35.95
C LEU A 193 1.79 15.37 36.77
N PRO A 194 2.59 15.59 37.82
CA PRO A 194 3.86 14.91 38.13
C PRO A 194 3.80 13.66 39.04
N LYS A 195 2.64 13.32 39.62
CA LYS A 195 2.53 12.21 40.61
C LYS A 195 3.01 10.87 40.08
N ASP A 196 2.77 10.62 38.80
CA ASP A 196 3.05 9.35 38.12
C ASP A 196 4.40 9.34 37.38
N PHE A 197 5.32 10.29 37.63
CA PHE A 197 6.72 10.22 37.14
C PHE A 197 7.52 9.02 37.68
N HIS A 198 6.96 8.23 38.58
CA HIS A 198 7.54 6.92 38.96
C HIS A 198 7.22 5.81 37.94
N THR A 199 6.29 6.07 37.01
CA THR A 199 5.85 5.13 35.95
C THR A 199 6.36 5.51 34.56
N VAL A 200 6.80 6.76 34.37
CA VAL A 200 7.36 7.28 33.11
C VAL A 200 8.66 8.03 33.41
N PRO A 201 9.59 8.18 32.44
CA PRO A 201 10.83 8.93 32.66
C PRO A 201 10.57 10.34 33.20
N THR A 202 11.39 10.77 34.17
CA THR A 202 11.36 12.11 34.78
C THR A 202 11.97 13.17 33.85
N SER A 203 11.43 13.26 32.65
CA SER A 203 11.76 14.25 31.63
C SER A 203 10.49 14.90 31.08
N THR A 204 10.60 15.83 30.15
CA THR A 204 9.41 16.37 29.48
C THR A 204 8.61 15.25 28.81
N GLN A 205 7.30 15.22 29.04
CA GLN A 205 6.43 14.15 28.53
C GLN A 205 5.27 14.72 27.72
N PRO A 206 4.96 14.15 26.54
CA PRO A 206 3.69 14.37 25.87
C PRO A 206 2.51 13.95 26.74
N VAL A 207 1.46 14.74 26.76
CA VAL A 207 0.22 14.46 27.47
C VAL A 207 -1.02 14.81 26.63
N ASP A 208 -2.17 14.27 27.02
CA ASP A 208 -3.43 14.55 26.33
C ASP A 208 -4.05 15.89 26.73
N MET A 209 -3.71 16.38 27.92
CA MET A 209 -4.16 17.67 28.43
C MET A 209 -3.26 18.26 29.51
N ILE A 210 -3.15 19.60 29.52
CA ILE A 210 -2.49 20.40 30.57
C ILE A 210 -3.53 20.97 31.53
N HIS A 211 -3.20 21.02 32.83
CA HIS A 211 -4.13 21.42 33.90
C HIS A 211 -3.75 22.72 34.60
N GLY A 212 -4.79 23.43 35.04
CA GLY A 212 -4.73 24.49 36.06
C GLY A 212 -4.20 25.84 35.59
N ALA A 213 -3.13 25.84 34.78
CA ALA A 213 -2.54 27.04 34.22
C ALA A 213 -2.07 26.80 32.78
N TRP A 214 -2.37 27.74 31.89
CA TRP A 214 -2.00 27.68 30.47
C TRP A 214 -1.30 28.97 30.05
N LEU A 215 -0.07 28.87 29.54
CA LEU A 215 0.62 29.96 28.88
C LEU A 215 0.43 29.80 27.37
N LEU A 216 -0.30 30.73 26.76
CA LEU A 216 -0.74 30.66 25.37
C LEU A 216 -0.15 31.81 24.56
N ARG A 217 0.23 31.54 23.32
CA ARG A 217 0.56 32.60 22.35
C ARG A 217 -0.73 33.21 21.80
N LYS A 218 -0.74 34.52 21.55
CA LYS A 218 -1.89 35.23 20.95
C LYS A 218 -2.35 34.58 19.63
N LEU A 219 -1.39 34.12 18.83
CA LEU A 219 -1.65 33.43 17.55
C LEU A 219 -2.38 32.10 17.70
N TRP A 220 -2.39 31.50 18.89
CA TRP A 220 -3.06 30.22 19.14
C TRP A 220 -4.53 30.39 19.55
N LEU A 221 -4.91 31.59 20.00
CA LEU A 221 -6.26 31.87 20.49
C LEU A 221 -7.37 31.57 19.47
N PRO A 222 -7.22 31.89 18.16
CA PRO A 222 -8.22 31.53 17.17
C PRO A 222 -8.52 30.03 17.13
N TYR A 223 -7.51 29.17 17.32
CA TYR A 223 -7.67 27.71 17.31
C TYR A 223 -8.60 27.21 18.41
N LEU A 224 -8.66 27.90 19.56
CA LEU A 224 -9.55 27.56 20.67
C LEU A 224 -11.03 27.89 20.37
N THR A 225 -11.27 28.69 19.34
CA THR A 225 -12.58 29.27 19.02
C THR A 225 -13.21 28.77 17.71
N VAL A 226 -12.47 28.03 16.88
CA VAL A 226 -12.90 27.56 15.53
C VAL A 226 -14.25 26.84 15.56
N ASN A 227 -14.51 26.05 16.61
CA ASN A 227 -15.74 25.26 16.78
C ASN A 227 -16.34 25.44 18.17
N LEU A 228 -16.48 26.68 18.65
CA LEU A 228 -17.21 27.00 19.89
C LEU A 228 -18.74 26.83 19.70
N ASP A 229 -19.18 25.60 19.41
CA ASP A 229 -20.58 25.21 19.51
C ASP A 229 -20.92 24.71 20.92
N THR A 230 -22.20 24.58 21.24
CA THR A 230 -22.67 24.09 22.56
C THR A 230 -22.18 22.67 22.88
N SER A 231 -21.75 21.90 21.88
CA SER A 231 -21.28 20.52 22.03
C SER A 231 -19.77 20.40 22.25
N SER A 232 -18.96 21.39 21.85
CA SER A 232 -17.50 21.32 22.01
C SER A 232 -17.09 21.54 23.46
N LEU A 233 -17.79 22.42 24.18
CA LEU A 233 -17.63 22.69 25.62
C LEU A 233 -18.30 21.64 26.54
N SER A 234 -18.78 20.52 26.01
CA SER A 234 -19.35 19.43 26.81
C SER A 234 -18.29 18.54 27.49
N VAL A 235 -17.01 18.80 27.25
CA VAL A 235 -15.85 18.09 27.82
C VAL A 235 -15.08 19.01 28.78
N PRO A 236 -14.19 18.49 29.64
CA PRO A 236 -13.38 19.33 30.53
C PRO A 236 -12.58 20.39 29.75
N LEU A 237 -12.51 21.60 30.29
CA LEU A 237 -11.84 22.72 29.63
C LEU A 237 -10.37 22.42 29.27
N ALA A 238 -9.63 21.78 30.18
CA ALA A 238 -8.26 21.35 29.95
C ALA A 238 -8.11 20.48 28.69
N TYR A 239 -9.04 19.53 28.51
CA TYR A 239 -9.08 18.67 27.34
C TYR A 239 -9.47 19.47 26.08
N HIS A 240 -10.47 20.37 26.16
CA HIS A 240 -10.86 21.23 25.04
C HIS A 240 -9.69 22.09 24.54
N ILE A 241 -8.94 22.73 25.44
CA ILE A 241 -7.80 23.58 25.09
C ILE A 241 -6.73 22.75 24.37
N SER A 242 -6.24 21.69 25.01
CA SER A 242 -5.16 20.87 24.46
C SER A 242 -5.55 20.21 23.13
N GLN A 243 -6.78 19.71 23.01
CA GLN A 243 -7.25 19.10 21.77
C GLN A 243 -7.48 20.12 20.67
N SER A 244 -8.03 21.30 20.96
CA SER A 244 -8.24 22.34 19.94
C SER A 244 -6.92 22.82 19.35
N LEU A 245 -5.90 23.02 20.20
CA LEU A 245 -4.55 23.39 19.78
C LEU A 245 -3.89 22.28 18.95
N SER A 246 -4.03 21.02 19.36
CA SER A 246 -3.51 19.88 18.61
C SER A 246 -4.21 19.72 17.26
N GLN A 247 -5.54 19.84 17.21
CA GLN A 247 -6.34 19.58 16.02
C GLN A 247 -6.25 20.69 14.97
N HIS A 248 -6.24 21.96 15.40
CA HIS A 248 -6.30 23.10 14.50
C HIS A 248 -4.94 23.78 14.30
N GLY A 249 -4.02 23.65 15.26
CA GLY A 249 -2.70 24.28 15.21
C GLY A 249 -1.52 23.31 15.12
N ASN A 250 -1.74 21.98 15.20
CA ASN A 250 -0.68 20.98 15.36
C ASN A 250 0.27 21.28 16.54
N ILE A 251 -0.27 21.88 17.61
CA ILE A 251 0.47 22.27 18.82
C ILE A 251 0.30 21.18 19.88
N PRO A 252 1.36 20.41 20.20
CA PRO A 252 1.29 19.36 21.21
C PRO A 252 1.25 19.89 22.63
N SER A 253 0.68 19.11 23.54
CA SER A 253 0.71 19.39 24.99
C SER A 253 1.84 18.63 25.67
N ILE A 254 2.71 19.35 26.37
CA ILE A 254 3.94 18.80 27.00
C ILE A 254 3.97 19.18 28.47
N VAL A 255 4.15 18.19 29.36
CA VAL A 255 4.39 18.43 30.79
C VAL A 255 5.88 18.53 31.06
N LEU A 256 6.26 19.52 31.87
CA LEU A 256 7.60 19.72 32.38
C LEU A 256 7.92 18.82 33.58
N PRO A 257 9.15 18.31 33.70
CA PRO A 257 9.56 17.48 34.83
C PRO A 257 9.68 18.32 36.12
N PRO A 258 9.28 17.79 37.29
CA PRO A 258 9.44 18.51 38.53
C PRO A 258 10.93 18.62 38.91
N PRO A 259 11.37 19.74 39.49
CA PRO A 259 12.66 19.82 40.17
C PRO A 259 12.65 18.94 41.42
N GLU A 260 13.76 18.24 41.74
CA GLU A 260 13.82 17.22 42.79
C GLU A 260 13.32 17.65 44.18
N LYS A 261 13.28 18.97 44.49
CA LYS A 261 12.83 19.50 45.81
C LYS A 261 12.05 20.83 45.77
N ASN A 262 11.77 21.42 44.61
CA ASN A 262 11.25 22.80 44.55
C ASN A 262 9.75 22.89 44.19
N ARG A 263 8.89 22.92 45.22
CA ARG A 263 7.45 23.14 45.05
C ARG A 263 7.10 24.55 44.54
N GLN A 264 8.03 25.51 44.57
CA GLN A 264 7.78 26.89 44.10
C GLN A 264 7.56 26.99 42.59
N LEU A 265 8.02 25.99 41.83
CA LEU A 265 7.88 25.92 40.37
C LEU A 265 6.60 25.18 39.92
N MET A 266 5.82 24.63 40.86
CA MET A 266 4.68 23.76 40.58
C MET A 266 3.35 24.41 41.01
N ILE A 267 2.24 23.94 40.45
CA ILE A 267 0.90 24.24 40.97
C ILE A 267 0.69 23.44 42.25
N LEU A 268 0.06 24.06 43.27
CA LEU A 268 -0.11 23.46 44.59
C LEU A 268 -1.31 22.49 44.68
N ALA A 269 -2.26 22.59 43.76
CA ALA A 269 -3.48 21.76 43.71
C ALA A 269 -3.37 20.66 42.65
N ASP A 270 -3.70 19.41 43.02
CA ASP A 270 -3.80 18.30 42.07
C ASP A 270 -5.22 18.17 41.51
N LYS A 271 -5.39 18.61 40.27
CA LYS A 271 -6.65 18.54 39.51
C LYS A 271 -6.90 17.18 38.85
N CYS A 272 -5.94 16.26 38.87
CA CYS A 272 -6.09 14.99 38.15
C CYS A 272 -7.18 14.09 38.76
N THR A 273 -7.42 14.20 40.07
CA THR A 273 -8.52 13.48 40.73
C THR A 273 -9.88 13.91 40.16
N ASP A 274 -10.04 15.21 39.90
CA ASP A 274 -11.26 15.76 39.29
C ASP A 274 -11.45 15.24 37.85
N VAL A 275 -10.36 15.10 37.10
CA VAL A 275 -10.36 14.52 35.74
C VAL A 275 -10.84 13.06 35.77
N ARG A 276 -10.32 12.25 36.70
CA ARG A 276 -10.74 10.85 36.88
C ARG A 276 -12.22 10.75 37.23
N LEU A 277 -12.71 11.58 38.14
CA LEU A 277 -14.12 11.63 38.53
C LEU A 277 -15.02 12.12 37.39
N SER A 278 -14.57 13.13 36.65
CA SER A 278 -15.26 13.68 35.50
C SER A 278 -15.40 12.63 34.40
N LEU A 279 -14.32 11.90 34.07
CA LEU A 279 -14.37 10.84 33.07
C LEU A 279 -15.34 9.72 33.47
N ALA A 280 -15.38 9.34 34.76
CA ALA A 280 -16.28 8.31 35.25
C ALA A 280 -17.77 8.71 35.15
N LYS A 281 -18.09 9.99 35.37
CA LYS A 281 -19.46 10.52 35.40
C LYS A 281 -19.94 11.02 34.04
N ASP A 282 -19.06 11.54 33.20
CA ASP A 282 -19.43 12.19 31.94
C ASP A 282 -19.62 11.18 30.82
N GLU A 283 -20.87 10.95 30.43
CA GLU A 283 -21.20 10.05 29.33
C GLU A 283 -20.80 10.62 27.96
N ILE A 284 -20.98 11.92 27.73
CA ILE A 284 -20.68 12.55 26.44
C ILE A 284 -19.17 12.50 26.19
N TRP A 285 -18.37 12.81 27.21
CA TRP A 285 -16.92 12.73 27.08
C TRP A 285 -16.44 11.29 26.85
N ARG A 286 -17.01 10.29 27.56
CA ARG A 286 -16.73 8.87 27.32
C ARG A 286 -17.13 8.43 25.92
N GLN A 287 -18.26 8.89 25.40
CA GLN A 287 -18.69 8.61 24.03
C GLN A 287 -17.71 9.23 23.02
N ARG A 288 -17.23 10.46 23.24
CA ARG A 288 -16.21 11.09 22.39
C ARG A 288 -14.89 10.31 22.39
N LEU A 289 -14.42 9.88 23.55
CA LEU A 289 -13.21 9.05 23.64
C LEU A 289 -13.39 7.66 23.00
N LYS A 290 -14.62 7.12 22.96
CA LYS A 290 -14.94 5.88 22.22
C LYS A 290 -14.86 6.04 20.70
N MET A 291 -14.86 7.26 20.15
CA MET A 291 -14.76 7.48 18.71
C MET A 291 -13.33 7.36 18.17
N TYR A 292 -12.30 7.51 19.01
CA TYR A 292 -10.89 7.41 18.58
C TYR A 292 -10.50 8.34 17.43
N THR A 293 -11.13 9.52 17.38
CA THR A 293 -10.79 10.62 16.46
C THR A 293 -9.31 11.02 16.55
N THR A 294 -8.69 10.80 17.71
CA THR A 294 -7.34 11.22 18.06
C THR A 294 -6.66 10.17 18.95
N PRO A 295 -5.49 9.64 18.56
CA PRO A 295 -4.67 8.77 19.41
C PRO A 295 -4.26 9.48 20.70
N THR A 296 -4.29 8.75 21.83
CA THR A 296 -3.88 9.28 23.13
C THR A 296 -2.36 9.28 23.29
N ALA A 297 -1.81 10.04 24.24
CA ALA A 297 -0.39 10.01 24.56
C ALA A 297 0.10 8.58 24.93
N LEU A 298 -0.75 7.78 25.58
CA LEU A 298 -0.45 6.37 25.86
C LEU A 298 -0.52 5.49 24.61
N ASP A 299 -1.38 5.79 23.63
CA ASP A 299 -1.39 5.08 22.35
C ASP A 299 -0.07 5.31 21.58
N TYR A 300 0.41 6.56 21.52
CA TYR A 300 1.73 6.87 20.93
C TYR A 300 2.86 6.09 21.61
N ARG A 301 2.82 6.01 22.95
CA ARG A 301 3.82 5.28 23.72
C ARG A 301 3.78 3.78 23.44
N TYR A 302 2.58 3.20 23.38
CA TYR A 302 2.41 1.78 23.08
C TYR A 302 2.89 1.43 21.66
N ILE A 303 2.56 2.26 20.67
CA ILE A 303 3.04 2.09 19.29
C ILE A 303 4.57 2.17 19.24
N ALA A 304 5.18 3.10 19.98
CA ALA A 304 6.64 3.20 20.06
C ALA A 304 7.28 1.93 20.67
N THR A 305 6.63 1.29 21.64
CA THR A 305 7.06 -0.02 22.16
C THR A 305 6.99 -1.11 21.08
N LEU A 306 5.86 -1.21 20.37
CA LEU A 306 5.71 -2.18 19.26
C LEU A 306 6.77 -1.98 18.18
N ARG A 307 7.12 -0.73 17.89
CA ARG A 307 8.19 -0.36 16.96
C ARG A 307 9.55 -0.90 17.41
N GLN A 308 9.90 -0.71 18.68
CA GLN A 308 11.15 -1.22 19.25
C GLN A 308 11.22 -2.75 19.23
N GLN A 309 10.08 -3.43 19.27
CA GLN A 309 9.97 -4.88 19.20
C GLN A 309 9.94 -5.42 17.76
N HIS A 310 10.01 -4.56 16.74
CA HIS A 310 9.83 -4.92 15.32
C HIS A 310 8.47 -5.58 15.01
N GLU A 311 7.45 -5.29 15.83
CA GLU A 311 6.09 -5.84 15.67
C GLU A 311 5.13 -4.85 14.97
N GLN A 312 5.64 -3.71 14.50
CA GLN A 312 4.82 -2.67 13.87
C GLN A 312 4.46 -3.02 12.42
N HIS A 313 3.35 -3.74 12.27
CA HIS A 313 2.78 -4.15 11.00
C HIS A 313 1.35 -3.62 10.86
N THR A 314 1.19 -2.31 10.65
CA THR A 314 -0.15 -1.69 10.61
C THR A 314 -0.53 -1.22 9.21
N LEU A 315 -1.78 -1.53 8.85
CA LEU A 315 -2.47 -1.00 7.69
C LEU A 315 -3.59 -0.07 8.13
N LEU A 316 -3.88 0.94 7.31
CA LEU A 316 -4.99 1.86 7.53
C LEU A 316 -6.03 1.69 6.42
N PHE A 317 -7.23 1.27 6.76
CA PHE A 317 -8.39 1.26 5.87
C PHE A 317 -9.15 2.57 6.03
N PHE A 318 -9.66 3.12 4.94
CA PHE A 318 -10.54 4.28 4.96
C PHE A 318 -11.85 3.95 4.24
N ALA A 319 -12.97 4.14 4.94
CA ALA A 319 -14.31 3.91 4.43
C ALA A 319 -15.20 5.13 4.67
N ASP A 320 -15.61 5.80 3.59
CA ASP A 320 -16.60 6.87 3.67
C ASP A 320 -18.02 6.31 3.49
N GLY A 321 -18.73 6.17 4.62
CA GLY A 321 -20.08 5.65 4.68
C GLY A 321 -20.19 4.12 4.65
N TYR A 322 -21.42 3.63 4.80
CA TYR A 322 -21.68 2.20 5.04
C TYR A 322 -21.37 1.30 3.84
N GLU A 323 -21.62 1.76 2.61
CA GLU A 323 -21.39 0.96 1.39
C GLU A 323 -19.92 0.62 1.22
N GLN A 324 -19.02 1.57 1.49
CA GLN A 324 -17.58 1.36 1.40
C GLN A 324 -17.08 0.42 2.50
N ALA A 325 -17.58 0.59 3.73
CA ALA A 325 -17.22 -0.30 4.84
C ALA A 325 -17.69 -1.74 4.60
N LEU A 326 -18.91 -1.91 4.08
CA LEU A 326 -19.45 -3.21 3.69
C LEU A 326 -18.62 -3.86 2.60
N ALA A 327 -18.21 -3.09 1.59
CA ALA A 327 -17.39 -3.58 0.49
C ALA A 327 -15.99 -4.01 0.96
N LEU A 328 -15.37 -3.27 1.89
CA LEU A 328 -14.04 -3.57 2.43
C LEU A 328 -14.04 -4.67 3.52
N HIS A 329 -15.19 -4.93 4.16
CA HIS A 329 -15.31 -5.88 5.28
C HIS A 329 -14.69 -7.25 5.00
N PRO A 330 -14.94 -7.93 3.85
CA PRO A 330 -14.35 -9.24 3.57
C PRO A 330 -12.82 -9.22 3.51
N LEU A 331 -12.22 -8.09 3.11
CA LEU A 331 -10.77 -7.93 3.07
C LEU A 331 -10.20 -7.61 4.45
N ILE A 332 -10.82 -6.67 5.18
CA ILE A 332 -10.40 -6.26 6.54
C ILE A 332 -10.31 -7.48 7.47
N CYS A 333 -11.29 -8.38 7.41
CA CYS A 333 -11.40 -9.49 8.35
C CYS A 333 -10.54 -10.71 8.02
N ARG A 334 -9.73 -10.64 6.95
CA ARG A 334 -8.81 -11.74 6.58
C ARG A 334 -7.38 -11.53 7.06
N PHE A 335 -7.02 -10.34 7.51
CA PHE A 335 -5.66 -10.09 8.00
C PHE A 335 -5.41 -10.86 9.30
N SER A 336 -4.27 -11.53 9.38
CA SER A 336 -3.81 -12.24 10.58
C SER A 336 -3.12 -11.33 11.61
N TYR A 337 -3.13 -10.02 11.36
CA TYR A 337 -2.51 -8.99 12.18
C TYR A 337 -3.45 -7.80 12.28
N ARG A 338 -3.14 -6.92 13.23
CA ARG A 338 -3.98 -5.80 13.59
C ARG A 338 -4.05 -4.75 12.49
N VAL A 339 -5.26 -4.34 12.14
CA VAL A 339 -5.54 -3.30 11.13
C VAL A 339 -6.33 -2.15 11.74
N HIS A 340 -6.15 -0.96 11.21
CA HIS A 340 -6.87 0.24 11.63
C HIS A 340 -7.90 0.60 10.56
N VAL A 341 -9.13 0.93 10.95
CA VAL A 341 -10.24 1.22 10.04
C VAL A 341 -10.81 2.59 10.37
N VAL A 342 -10.68 3.55 9.46
CA VAL A 342 -11.21 4.91 9.59
C VAL A 342 -12.58 5.00 8.93
N VAL A 343 -13.57 5.48 9.67
CA VAL A 343 -14.90 5.81 9.17
C VAL A 343 -15.22 7.28 9.37
N THR A 344 -16.11 7.82 8.53
CA THR A 344 -16.44 9.25 8.48
C THR A 344 -17.58 9.70 9.40
N GLY A 345 -18.17 8.77 10.15
CA GLY A 345 -19.14 9.03 11.19
C GLY A 345 -20.61 8.92 10.77
N THR A 346 -21.50 9.01 11.76
CA THR A 346 -22.94 8.73 11.62
C THR A 346 -23.60 9.57 10.53
N ARG A 347 -23.25 10.86 10.43
CA ARG A 347 -23.85 11.79 9.46
C ARG A 347 -23.49 11.47 8.01
N ARG A 348 -22.37 10.77 7.81
CA ARG A 348 -21.93 10.22 6.52
C ARG A 348 -22.36 8.76 6.31
N GLY A 349 -23.22 8.26 7.19
CA GLY A 349 -23.94 7.00 7.02
C GLY A 349 -23.38 5.82 7.82
N LEU A 350 -22.29 5.97 8.58
CA LEU A 350 -21.76 4.89 9.42
C LEU A 350 -21.08 5.38 10.69
N ALA A 351 -21.69 5.10 11.84
CA ALA A 351 -21.05 5.27 13.14
C ALA A 351 -19.98 4.18 13.37
N GLY A 352 -18.82 4.56 13.90
CA GLY A 352 -17.75 3.60 14.22
C GLY A 352 -18.16 2.54 15.23
N GLN A 353 -18.95 2.92 16.24
CA GLN A 353 -19.50 1.96 17.22
C GLN A 353 -20.36 0.87 16.56
N ARG A 354 -21.07 1.21 15.47
CA ARG A 354 -21.87 0.24 14.74
C ARG A 354 -20.97 -0.74 13.97
N LEU A 355 -19.89 -0.25 13.37
CA LEU A 355 -18.91 -1.08 12.71
C LEU A 355 -18.18 -2.02 13.70
N GLU A 356 -17.81 -1.53 14.89
CA GLU A 356 -17.22 -2.37 15.94
C GLU A 356 -18.16 -3.51 16.38
N GLN A 357 -19.47 -3.23 16.51
CA GLN A 357 -20.46 -4.27 16.83
C GLN A 357 -20.50 -5.34 15.75
N VAL A 358 -20.43 -4.92 14.48
CA VAL A 358 -20.40 -5.81 13.33
C VAL A 358 -19.14 -6.67 13.35
N PHE A 359 -17.96 -6.07 13.56
CA PHE A 359 -16.70 -6.81 13.63
C PHE A 359 -16.72 -7.86 14.74
N LYS A 360 -17.30 -7.57 15.91
CA LYS A 360 -17.50 -8.55 16.98
C LYS A 360 -18.41 -9.70 16.56
N GLN A 361 -19.46 -9.43 15.79
CA GLN A 361 -20.41 -10.45 15.34
C GLN A 361 -19.87 -11.32 14.20
N THR A 362 -18.97 -10.78 13.38
CA THR A 362 -18.33 -11.51 12.27
C THR A 362 -16.97 -12.10 12.65
N ASN A 363 -16.64 -12.17 13.94
CA ASN A 363 -15.35 -12.66 14.46
C ASN A 363 -14.11 -11.97 13.84
N CYS A 364 -14.22 -10.67 13.60
CA CYS A 364 -13.20 -9.80 13.00
C CYS A 364 -12.52 -9.00 14.11
N SER A 365 -11.82 -9.69 15.02
CA SER A 365 -11.36 -9.12 16.29
C SER A 365 -10.14 -8.20 16.19
N ASP A 366 -9.37 -8.29 15.10
CA ASP A 366 -8.08 -7.60 14.97
C ASP A 366 -8.19 -6.21 14.32
N ALA A 367 -9.41 -5.72 14.06
CA ALA A 367 -9.66 -4.41 13.49
C ALA A 367 -9.98 -3.36 14.56
N ILE A 368 -9.21 -2.25 14.58
CA ILE A 368 -9.47 -1.09 15.43
C ILE A 368 -10.20 -0.03 14.63
N VAL A 369 -11.35 0.44 15.12
CA VAL A 369 -12.15 1.45 14.43
C VAL A 369 -11.83 2.85 14.95
N HIS A 370 -11.59 3.76 14.01
CA HIS A 370 -11.44 5.20 14.22
C HIS A 370 -12.62 5.90 13.54
N ASP A 371 -13.47 6.55 14.32
CA ASP A 371 -14.54 7.40 13.83
C ASP A 371 -14.08 8.85 13.90
N ILE A 372 -13.89 9.49 12.74
CA ILE A 372 -13.46 10.89 12.67
C ILE A 372 -14.63 11.89 12.78
N ASP A 373 -15.87 11.39 12.94
CA ASP A 373 -17.11 12.15 13.20
C ASP A 373 -17.20 13.47 12.40
N ILE A 374 -17.20 13.36 11.07
CA ILE A 374 -17.32 14.54 10.21
C ILE A 374 -18.71 15.16 10.43
N LYS A 375 -18.73 16.35 11.05
CA LYS A 375 -19.95 17.14 11.27
C LYS A 375 -20.55 17.60 9.94
N ASP A 376 -21.86 17.92 9.94
CA ASP A 376 -22.52 18.47 8.75
C ASP A 376 -21.82 19.77 8.32
N GLY A 377 -21.35 19.77 7.09
CA GLY A 377 -20.73 20.89 6.41
C GLY A 377 -20.69 20.60 4.93
N ASP A 378 -20.56 21.65 4.12
CA ASP A 378 -20.27 21.51 2.70
C ASP A 378 -18.99 20.67 2.51
N GLU A 379 -18.83 20.01 1.35
CA GLU A 379 -17.68 19.14 1.03
C GLU A 379 -16.30 19.73 1.39
N PRO A 380 -16.04 21.05 1.29
CA PRO A 380 -14.78 21.64 1.77
C PRO A 380 -14.49 21.42 3.26
N ALA A 381 -15.51 21.47 4.12
CA ALA A 381 -15.34 21.24 5.56
C ALA A 381 -15.01 19.77 5.85
N ALA A 382 -15.61 18.85 5.11
CA ALA A 382 -15.30 17.42 5.19
C ALA A 382 -13.84 17.14 4.79
N VAL A 383 -13.36 17.77 3.71
CA VAL A 383 -11.96 17.68 3.27
C VAL A 383 -10.99 18.15 4.36
N ILE A 384 -11.24 19.30 4.99
CA ILE A 384 -10.39 19.81 6.08
C ILE A 384 -10.38 18.84 7.28
N SER A 385 -11.55 18.28 7.64
CA SER A 385 -11.65 17.30 8.73
C SER A 385 -10.85 16.04 8.42
N VAL A 386 -10.96 15.50 7.21
CA VAL A 386 -10.21 14.32 6.75
C VAL A 386 -8.71 14.59 6.77
N ILE A 387 -8.27 15.73 6.22
CA ILE A 387 -6.85 16.11 6.20
C ILE A 387 -6.30 16.13 7.62
N SER A 388 -6.96 16.85 8.54
CA SER A 388 -6.46 16.97 9.91
C SER A 388 -6.49 15.65 10.67
N SER A 389 -7.57 14.88 10.56
CA SER A 389 -7.78 13.67 11.35
C SER A 389 -6.95 12.48 10.85
N VAL A 390 -6.91 12.27 9.54
CA VAL A 390 -6.10 11.19 8.96
C VAL A 390 -4.61 11.50 9.10
N THR A 391 -4.19 12.77 9.00
CA THR A 391 -2.80 13.16 9.28
C THR A 391 -2.37 12.74 10.68
N ARG A 392 -3.19 13.01 11.71
CA ARG A 392 -2.89 12.61 13.09
C ARG A 392 -2.83 11.09 13.26
N LEU A 393 -3.74 10.36 12.59
CA LEU A 393 -3.74 8.90 12.61
C LEU A 393 -2.49 8.32 11.92
N ILE A 394 -2.12 8.83 10.74
CA ILE A 394 -0.89 8.41 10.05
C ILE A 394 0.34 8.73 10.89
N HIS A 395 0.37 9.90 11.54
CA HIS A 395 1.48 10.28 12.42
C HIS A 395 1.64 9.34 13.62
N ALA A 396 0.52 8.87 14.20
CA ALA A 396 0.56 7.96 15.34
C ALA A 396 0.82 6.51 14.93
N VAL A 397 0.00 6.00 14.00
CA VAL A 397 -0.03 4.59 13.58
C VAL A 397 1.15 4.23 12.68
N GLU A 398 1.64 5.21 11.91
CA GLU A 398 2.66 5.08 10.87
C GLU A 398 2.40 3.86 9.95
N PRO A 399 1.22 3.81 9.30
CA PRO A 399 0.84 2.66 8.50
C PRO A 399 1.75 2.53 7.27
N LYS A 400 2.04 1.28 6.86
CA LYS A 400 2.82 1.00 5.65
C LYS A 400 2.05 1.25 4.36
N ALA A 401 0.74 1.05 4.41
CA ALA A 401 -0.16 1.35 3.32
C ALA A 401 -1.55 1.77 3.83
N LEU A 402 -2.24 2.55 2.98
CA LEU A 402 -3.59 3.03 3.19
C LEU A 402 -4.51 2.44 2.11
N VAL A 403 -5.47 1.61 2.51
CA VAL A 403 -6.44 0.98 1.61
C VAL A 403 -7.76 1.76 1.60
N HIS A 404 -8.31 2.04 0.43
CA HIS A 404 -9.57 2.76 0.27
C HIS A 404 -10.35 2.31 -0.97
N ILE A 405 -11.62 2.71 -1.08
CA ILE A 405 -12.39 2.51 -2.31
C ILE A 405 -11.93 3.48 -3.39
N ALA A 406 -11.63 2.98 -4.58
CA ALA A 406 -11.32 3.78 -5.76
C ALA A 406 -12.58 4.51 -6.23
N LYS A 407 -12.73 5.77 -5.81
CA LYS A 407 -13.78 6.68 -6.24
C LYS A 407 -13.19 8.07 -6.43
N ASP A 408 -13.58 8.75 -7.51
CA ASP A 408 -13.17 10.13 -7.74
C ASP A 408 -14.09 11.07 -6.97
N ASN A 409 -13.59 11.61 -5.86
CA ASN A 409 -14.26 12.63 -5.06
C ASN A 409 -13.24 13.46 -4.26
N PRO A 410 -13.63 14.63 -3.72
CA PRO A 410 -12.73 15.51 -2.98
C PRO A 410 -12.10 14.86 -1.74
N VAL A 411 -12.87 14.05 -1.01
CA VAL A 411 -12.40 13.33 0.19
C VAL A 411 -11.26 12.36 -0.14
N ILE A 412 -11.45 11.47 -1.12
CA ILE A 412 -10.42 10.50 -1.55
C ILE A 412 -9.22 11.21 -2.18
N SER A 413 -9.45 12.32 -2.89
CA SER A 413 -8.34 13.14 -3.43
C SER A 413 -7.49 13.72 -2.30
N SER A 414 -8.12 14.28 -1.27
CA SER A 414 -7.42 14.82 -0.09
C SER A 414 -6.71 13.72 0.70
N LEU A 415 -7.30 12.53 0.82
CA LEU A 415 -6.70 11.36 1.44
C LEU A 415 -5.41 10.93 0.74
N LYS A 416 -5.40 10.90 -0.60
CA LYS A 416 -4.21 10.61 -1.42
C LYS A 416 -3.12 11.65 -1.24
N VAL A 417 -3.49 12.94 -1.14
CA VAL A 417 -2.55 14.02 -0.86
C VAL A 417 -1.90 13.84 0.50
N VAL A 418 -2.69 13.58 1.55
CA VAL A 418 -2.17 13.33 2.90
C VAL A 418 -1.25 12.12 2.90
N ALA A 419 -1.68 10.98 2.35
CA ALA A 419 -0.85 9.77 2.30
C ALA A 419 0.49 10.04 1.60
N LYS A 420 0.48 10.76 0.47
CA LYS A 420 1.69 11.15 -0.25
C LYS A 420 2.60 12.08 0.56
N THR A 421 2.05 13.05 1.28
CA THR A 421 2.82 13.96 2.16
C THR A 421 3.58 13.19 3.25
N TRP A 422 3.04 12.05 3.68
CA TRP A 422 3.60 11.22 4.73
C TRP A 422 4.29 9.95 4.23
N ASP A 423 4.55 9.84 2.92
CA ASP A 423 5.18 8.68 2.26
C ASP A 423 4.47 7.34 2.53
N VAL A 424 3.13 7.39 2.63
CA VAL A 424 2.28 6.20 2.80
C VAL A 424 1.73 5.79 1.44
N SER A 425 1.95 4.52 1.06
CA SER A 425 1.44 3.95 -0.18
C SER A 425 -0.08 3.82 -0.14
N THR A 426 -0.78 4.22 -1.21
CA THR A 426 -2.25 4.12 -1.26
C THR A 426 -2.70 2.97 -2.15
N ILE A 427 -3.69 2.20 -1.69
CA ILE A 427 -4.26 1.07 -2.42
C ILE A 427 -5.74 1.40 -2.65
N GLY A 428 -6.05 1.91 -3.83
CA GLY A 428 -7.42 2.25 -4.23
C GLY A 428 -8.06 1.09 -4.98
N LEU A 429 -9.02 0.40 -4.36
CA LEU A 429 -9.70 -0.75 -4.97
C LEU A 429 -11.09 -0.37 -5.49
N PRO A 430 -11.43 -0.64 -6.75
CA PRO A 430 -12.81 -0.59 -7.22
C PRO A 430 -13.67 -1.57 -6.41
N VAL A 431 -14.92 -1.18 -6.11
CA VAL A 431 -15.83 -2.00 -5.29
C VAL A 431 -15.98 -3.42 -5.85
N ASP A 432 -16.14 -3.55 -7.17
CA ASP A 432 -16.32 -4.83 -7.86
C ASP A 432 -15.07 -5.72 -7.85
N ASP A 433 -13.88 -5.14 -7.63
CA ASP A 433 -12.60 -5.83 -7.63
C ASP A 433 -12.21 -6.34 -6.24
N ILE A 434 -12.84 -5.90 -5.15
CA ILE A 434 -12.42 -6.27 -3.78
C ILE A 434 -12.50 -7.78 -3.52
N ARG A 435 -13.58 -8.43 -3.97
CA ARG A 435 -13.71 -9.90 -3.91
C ARG A 435 -12.63 -10.63 -4.72
N HIS A 436 -12.01 -9.93 -5.68
CA HIS A 436 -10.90 -10.43 -6.49
C HIS A 436 -9.53 -10.05 -5.92
N ALA A 437 -9.50 -9.23 -4.87
CA ALA A 437 -8.32 -8.69 -4.20
C ALA A 437 -8.10 -9.26 -2.79
N LEU A 438 -8.86 -10.29 -2.38
CA LEU A 438 -8.76 -10.88 -1.03
C LEU A 438 -7.37 -11.44 -0.70
N TRP A 439 -6.55 -11.74 -1.71
CA TRP A 439 -5.16 -12.19 -1.54
C TRP A 439 -4.23 -11.13 -0.95
N ILE A 440 -4.66 -9.85 -0.94
CA ILE A 440 -3.91 -8.76 -0.29
C ILE A 440 -3.68 -9.08 1.21
N SER A 441 -4.59 -9.81 1.86
CA SER A 441 -4.44 -10.22 3.26
C SER A 441 -3.25 -11.13 3.51
N GLU A 442 -2.78 -11.83 2.48
CA GLU A 442 -1.68 -12.79 2.56
C GLU A 442 -0.30 -12.11 2.44
N LEU A 443 -0.26 -10.80 2.18
CA LEU A 443 0.96 -10.03 2.07
C LEU A 443 1.31 -9.28 3.37
N SER A 444 2.60 -9.18 3.66
CA SER A 444 3.09 -8.35 4.76
C SER A 444 2.88 -6.86 4.46
N PRO A 445 2.68 -6.00 5.48
CA PRO A 445 2.62 -4.56 5.28
C PRO A 445 3.85 -3.98 4.58
N ASP A 446 5.05 -4.52 4.84
CA ASP A 446 6.28 -4.12 4.16
C ASP A 446 6.28 -4.47 2.66
N THR A 447 5.55 -5.51 2.25
CA THR A 447 5.34 -5.78 0.82
C THR A 447 4.31 -4.81 0.24
N LEU A 448 3.23 -4.54 0.98
CA LEU A 448 2.12 -3.68 0.53
C LEU A 448 2.52 -2.21 0.36
N GLN A 449 3.54 -1.72 1.09
CA GLN A 449 4.09 -0.37 0.85
C GLN A 449 4.58 -0.21 -0.61
N HIS A 450 4.96 -1.30 -1.27
CA HIS A 450 5.43 -1.29 -2.66
C HIS A 450 4.33 -1.43 -3.71
N TRP A 451 3.04 -1.36 -3.33
CA TRP A 451 1.89 -1.52 -4.24
C TRP A 451 1.99 -0.67 -5.52
N ASN A 452 2.44 0.59 -5.37
CA ASN A 452 2.58 1.55 -6.46
C ASN A 452 4.03 1.74 -6.93
N THR A 453 4.98 0.96 -6.41
CA THR A 453 6.39 1.04 -6.84
C THR A 453 6.58 0.33 -8.18
N MET A 454 5.82 -0.73 -8.44
CA MET A 454 5.93 -1.51 -9.68
C MET A 454 5.05 -0.95 -10.79
N ASP A 455 5.62 -0.84 -11.98
CA ASP A 455 4.90 -0.61 -13.22
C ASP A 455 4.71 -1.97 -13.92
N LEU A 456 3.47 -2.42 -14.13
CA LEU A 456 3.19 -3.66 -14.85
C LEU A 456 2.48 -3.33 -16.17
N ASN A 457 3.25 -3.26 -17.25
CA ASN A 457 2.79 -2.83 -18.57
C ASN A 457 2.33 -3.99 -19.45
N LEU A 458 1.42 -3.75 -20.38
CA LEU A 458 0.96 -4.73 -21.36
C LEU A 458 1.64 -4.49 -22.71
N VAL A 459 2.21 -5.54 -23.29
CA VAL A 459 2.86 -5.49 -24.60
C VAL A 459 2.28 -6.56 -25.50
N VAL A 460 1.55 -6.11 -26.54
CA VAL A 460 0.90 -6.99 -27.52
C VAL A 460 1.66 -6.95 -28.83
N ILE A 461 2.07 -8.11 -29.35
CA ILE A 461 2.79 -8.26 -30.61
C ILE A 461 1.83 -8.83 -31.65
N THR A 462 1.76 -8.19 -32.83
CA THR A 462 0.85 -8.63 -33.91
C THR A 462 1.40 -8.40 -35.32
N ASP A 463 0.91 -9.17 -36.28
CA ASP A 463 1.16 -9.01 -37.72
C ASP A 463 -0.17 -8.91 -38.49
N ARG A 464 -0.75 -10.04 -38.91
CA ARG A 464 -1.85 -10.08 -39.89
C ARG A 464 -3.03 -10.96 -39.47
N ARG A 465 -3.36 -10.93 -38.17
CA ARG A 465 -4.43 -11.77 -37.59
C ARG A 465 -5.46 -10.92 -36.83
N PRO A 466 -6.27 -10.11 -37.54
CA PRO A 466 -7.18 -9.15 -36.90
C PRO A 466 -8.19 -9.82 -35.96
N HIS A 467 -8.73 -11.00 -36.30
CA HIS A 467 -9.68 -11.69 -35.44
C HIS A 467 -9.06 -12.23 -34.14
N ALA A 468 -7.85 -12.79 -34.22
CA ALA A 468 -7.15 -13.30 -33.05
C ALA A 468 -6.72 -12.14 -32.14
N LEU A 469 -6.20 -11.05 -32.74
CA LEU A 469 -5.89 -9.82 -32.04
C LEU A 469 -7.13 -9.21 -31.36
N ALA A 470 -8.28 -9.18 -32.04
CA ALA A 470 -9.52 -8.66 -31.47
C ALA A 470 -9.94 -9.46 -30.21
N ARG A 471 -9.83 -10.79 -30.26
CA ARG A 471 -10.09 -11.67 -29.10
C ARG A 471 -9.15 -11.35 -27.94
N LEU A 472 -7.85 -11.21 -28.20
CA LEU A 472 -6.88 -10.82 -27.18
C LEU A 472 -7.23 -9.46 -26.55
N LEU A 473 -7.41 -8.43 -27.37
CA LEU A 473 -7.72 -7.06 -26.91
C LEU A 473 -9.03 -7.03 -26.11
N GLN A 474 -10.04 -7.78 -26.53
CA GLN A 474 -11.31 -7.90 -25.79
C GLN A 474 -11.14 -8.60 -24.44
N SER A 475 -10.33 -9.66 -24.37
CA SER A 475 -10.03 -10.33 -23.09
C SER A 475 -9.27 -9.41 -22.13
N LEU A 476 -8.33 -8.60 -22.63
CA LEU A 476 -7.61 -7.60 -21.84
C LEU A 476 -8.55 -6.53 -21.27
N SER A 477 -9.47 -5.99 -22.08
CA SER A 477 -10.43 -4.97 -21.63
C SER A 477 -11.36 -5.43 -20.52
N ARG A 478 -11.65 -6.74 -20.45
CA ARG A 478 -12.57 -7.35 -19.46
C ARG A 478 -11.87 -7.82 -18.19
N SER A 479 -10.57 -7.58 -18.05
CA SER A 479 -9.78 -8.09 -16.92
C SER A 479 -9.90 -7.20 -15.68
N HIS A 480 -9.75 -7.82 -14.51
CA HIS A 480 -9.73 -7.13 -13.23
C HIS A 480 -8.32 -6.57 -12.96
N LEU A 481 -8.16 -5.26 -13.10
CA LEU A 481 -6.87 -4.55 -12.98
C LEU A 481 -6.67 -3.91 -11.60
N LEU A 482 -7.57 -4.15 -10.64
CA LEU A 482 -7.42 -3.77 -9.23
C LEU A 482 -7.32 -2.25 -9.00
N GLY A 483 -7.91 -1.47 -9.91
CA GLY A 483 -7.84 0.00 -9.88
C GLY A 483 -6.51 0.59 -10.35
N ASP A 484 -5.56 -0.23 -10.77
CA ASP A 484 -4.28 0.25 -11.29
C ASP A 484 -4.45 0.90 -12.67
N LYS A 485 -3.63 1.92 -12.93
CA LYS A 485 -3.42 2.42 -14.29
C LYS A 485 -2.41 1.52 -15.00
N VAL A 486 -2.85 0.86 -16.07
CA VAL A 486 -2.06 -0.11 -16.83
C VAL A 486 -1.89 0.37 -18.27
N ASP A 487 -0.66 0.64 -18.70
CA ASP A 487 -0.40 1.10 -20.06
C ASP A 487 -0.33 -0.09 -21.06
N LEU A 488 -0.85 0.12 -22.27
CA LEU A 488 -0.90 -0.87 -23.35
C LEU A 488 -0.06 -0.42 -24.53
N THR A 489 0.98 -1.19 -24.86
CA THR A 489 1.78 -1.01 -26.07
C THR A 489 1.46 -2.08 -27.11
N ILE A 490 1.05 -1.69 -28.31
CA ILE A 490 0.83 -2.60 -29.44
C ILE A 490 2.00 -2.48 -30.42
N ARG A 491 2.78 -3.56 -30.55
CA ARG A 491 3.92 -3.73 -31.45
C ARG A 491 3.44 -4.42 -32.74
N MET A 492 3.27 -3.62 -33.79
CA MET A 492 2.78 -4.07 -35.08
C MET A 492 3.94 -4.27 -36.06
N GLU A 493 4.01 -5.46 -36.68
CA GLU A 493 4.98 -5.75 -37.73
C GLU A 493 4.70 -4.95 -39.01
N GLN A 494 5.73 -4.71 -39.80
CA GLN A 494 5.65 -3.99 -41.09
C GLN A 494 4.63 -4.62 -42.05
N SER A 495 4.45 -5.94 -41.97
CA SER A 495 3.57 -6.69 -42.86
C SER A 495 2.11 -6.77 -42.39
N ALA A 496 1.72 -5.97 -41.41
CA ALA A 496 0.35 -5.91 -40.94
C ALA A 496 -0.63 -5.47 -42.04
N ASP A 497 -1.73 -6.21 -42.17
CA ASP A 497 -2.75 -5.93 -43.18
C ASP A 497 -3.59 -4.68 -42.82
N SER A 498 -4.47 -4.25 -43.73
CA SER A 498 -5.34 -3.08 -43.49
C SER A 498 -6.31 -3.29 -42.34
N ALA A 499 -6.81 -4.52 -42.15
CA ALA A 499 -7.78 -4.85 -41.11
C ALA A 499 -7.15 -4.78 -39.72
N THR A 500 -5.96 -5.36 -39.52
CA THR A 500 -5.19 -5.26 -38.26
C THR A 500 -4.85 -3.81 -37.96
N ARG A 501 -4.38 -3.03 -38.95
CA ARG A 501 -4.08 -1.61 -38.76
C ARG A 501 -5.31 -0.80 -38.33
N SER A 502 -6.44 -1.04 -38.97
CA SER A 502 -7.71 -0.40 -38.62
C SER A 502 -8.13 -0.75 -37.18
N LEU A 503 -8.08 -2.04 -36.82
CA LEU A 503 -8.40 -2.52 -35.47
C LEU A 503 -7.52 -1.85 -34.40
N VAL A 504 -6.19 -1.86 -34.59
CA VAL A 504 -5.23 -1.28 -33.63
C VAL A 504 -5.44 0.22 -33.45
N ASN A 505 -5.66 0.96 -34.54
CA ASN A 505 -5.85 2.40 -34.48
C ASN A 505 -7.17 2.77 -33.78
N ASN A 506 -8.25 2.04 -34.06
CA ASN A 506 -9.59 2.33 -33.55
C ASN A 506 -9.88 1.75 -32.17
N PHE A 507 -9.08 0.80 -31.68
CA PHE A 507 -9.28 0.20 -30.36
C PHE A 507 -9.09 1.23 -29.22
N ALA A 508 -10.10 1.38 -28.36
CA ALA A 508 -10.01 2.26 -27.19
C ALA A 508 -9.52 1.49 -25.96
N TRP A 509 -8.51 2.03 -25.27
CA TRP A 509 -8.00 1.49 -24.01
C TRP A 509 -8.36 2.42 -22.87
N SER A 510 -9.21 1.95 -21.94
CA SER A 510 -9.76 2.76 -20.84
C SER A 510 -8.95 2.70 -19.55
N HIS A 511 -7.95 1.83 -19.48
CA HIS A 511 -7.25 1.51 -18.22
C HIS A 511 -5.87 2.17 -18.09
N GLY A 512 -5.46 2.95 -19.10
CA GLY A 512 -4.17 3.63 -19.14
C GLY A 512 -3.92 4.24 -20.50
N THR A 513 -2.65 4.48 -20.84
CA THR A 513 -2.27 5.00 -22.16
C THR A 513 -2.16 3.87 -23.18
N LYS A 514 -2.58 4.13 -24.42
CA LYS A 514 -2.37 3.23 -25.57
C LYS A 514 -1.26 3.79 -26.45
N GLU A 515 -0.18 3.04 -26.61
CA GLU A 515 0.89 3.33 -27.57
C GLU A 515 0.89 2.31 -28.71
N VAL A 516 0.98 2.79 -29.95
CA VAL A 516 1.10 1.93 -31.14
C VAL A 516 2.46 2.15 -31.78
N ARG A 517 3.23 1.07 -31.96
CA ARG A 517 4.50 1.10 -32.66
C ARG A 517 4.47 0.16 -33.85
N HIS A 518 4.55 0.76 -35.04
CA HIS A 518 4.57 0.04 -36.31
C HIS A 518 5.99 0.00 -36.89
N ARG A 519 6.47 -1.20 -37.25
CA ARG A 519 7.80 -1.36 -37.86
C ARG A 519 7.83 -0.83 -39.29
N ILE A 520 8.92 -0.16 -39.65
CA ILE A 520 9.18 0.31 -41.02
C ILE A 520 9.73 -0.82 -41.90
N LYS A 521 10.53 -1.73 -41.31
CA LYS A 521 11.11 -2.90 -41.99
C LYS A 521 10.73 -4.16 -41.24
N LYS A 522 10.40 -5.21 -42.00
CA LYS A 522 10.04 -6.52 -41.43
C LYS A 522 11.18 -7.05 -40.55
N GLY A 523 10.89 -7.26 -39.27
CA GLY A 523 11.85 -7.75 -38.28
C GLY A 523 11.84 -9.27 -38.13
N GLY A 524 10.66 -9.89 -38.26
CA GLY A 524 10.48 -11.32 -37.98
C GLY A 524 10.36 -11.61 -36.48
N LEU A 525 10.11 -12.89 -36.15
CA LEU A 525 9.63 -13.29 -34.81
C LEU A 525 10.63 -12.98 -33.67
N MET A 526 11.93 -13.18 -33.89
CA MET A 526 12.94 -12.94 -32.84
C MET A 526 13.02 -11.45 -32.47
N PRO A 527 13.26 -10.51 -33.42
CA PRO A 527 13.20 -9.09 -33.10
C PRO A 527 11.83 -8.64 -32.58
N ALA A 528 10.73 -9.20 -33.11
CA ALA A 528 9.38 -8.86 -32.67
C ALA A 528 9.17 -9.10 -31.17
N ILE A 529 9.74 -10.18 -30.62
CA ILE A 529 9.63 -10.52 -29.18
C ILE A 529 10.71 -9.80 -28.36
N VAL A 530 11.98 -9.92 -28.75
CA VAL A 530 13.11 -9.39 -27.96
C VAL A 530 13.04 -7.87 -27.83
N GLU A 531 12.71 -7.16 -28.91
CA GLU A 531 12.64 -5.70 -28.93
C GLU A 531 11.22 -5.18 -28.60
N SER A 532 10.30 -6.05 -28.21
CA SER A 532 8.93 -5.65 -27.84
C SER A 532 8.92 -4.74 -26.61
N TRP A 533 9.90 -4.95 -25.72
CA TRP A 533 10.04 -4.26 -24.46
C TRP A 533 11.49 -4.27 -23.99
N TYR A 534 11.91 -3.14 -23.41
CA TYR A 534 13.17 -3.00 -22.69
C TYR A 534 12.89 -2.19 -21.42
N PRO A 535 13.22 -2.72 -20.22
CA PRO A 535 12.82 -2.11 -18.96
C PRO A 535 13.56 -0.79 -18.68
N LYS A 536 12.81 0.25 -18.31
CA LYS A 536 13.36 1.56 -17.91
C LYS A 536 13.97 1.56 -16.50
N SER A 537 13.59 0.63 -15.64
CA SER A 537 14.05 0.52 -14.25
C SER A 537 14.04 -0.93 -13.76
N LYS A 538 14.34 -1.18 -12.47
CA LYS A 538 14.18 -2.48 -11.81
C LYS A 538 12.73 -2.78 -11.38
N HIS A 539 11.84 -1.80 -11.53
CA HIS A 539 10.44 -1.89 -11.13
C HIS A 539 9.47 -1.83 -12.33
N ASP A 540 9.99 -1.69 -13.55
CA ASP A 540 9.23 -1.75 -14.79
C ASP A 540 9.18 -3.19 -15.25
N TYR A 541 8.00 -3.80 -15.25
CA TYR A 541 7.70 -5.16 -15.68
C TYR A 541 6.76 -5.12 -16.89
N ALA A 542 6.82 -6.14 -17.75
CA ALA A 542 5.91 -6.26 -18.89
C ALA A 542 5.30 -7.66 -19.01
N VAL A 543 3.98 -7.70 -19.21
CA VAL A 543 3.26 -8.87 -19.71
C VAL A 543 3.38 -8.88 -21.23
N ILE A 544 4.12 -9.84 -21.78
CA ILE A 544 4.32 -9.98 -23.22
C ILE A 544 3.33 -10.99 -23.78
N LEU A 545 2.52 -10.55 -24.75
CA LEU A 545 1.43 -11.31 -25.36
C LEU A 545 1.53 -11.27 -26.89
N GLU A 546 1.32 -12.41 -27.54
CA GLU A 546 1.19 -12.51 -28.99
C GLU A 546 -0.29 -12.53 -29.39
N ASP A 547 -0.61 -12.13 -30.61
CA ASP A 547 -1.98 -12.02 -31.12
C ASP A 547 -2.80 -13.33 -31.14
N ASP A 548 -2.20 -14.49 -30.91
CA ASP A 548 -2.87 -15.78 -30.81
C ASP A 548 -3.15 -16.26 -29.38
N VAL A 549 -2.85 -15.41 -28.39
CA VAL A 549 -3.16 -15.65 -26.98
C VAL A 549 -4.51 -15.05 -26.61
N GLU A 550 -5.20 -15.66 -25.66
CA GLU A 550 -6.32 -15.07 -24.92
C GLU A 550 -6.01 -15.17 -23.43
N VAL A 551 -6.39 -14.15 -22.64
CA VAL A 551 -6.11 -14.12 -21.20
C VAL A 551 -7.36 -14.29 -20.35
N SER A 552 -7.18 -14.85 -19.15
CA SER A 552 -8.20 -14.91 -18.10
C SER A 552 -8.49 -13.50 -17.57
N PRO A 553 -9.73 -13.21 -17.11
CA PRO A 553 -10.02 -11.98 -16.37
C PRO A 553 -9.11 -11.72 -15.14
N PHE A 554 -8.45 -12.77 -14.62
CA PHE A 554 -7.59 -12.71 -13.42
C PHE A 554 -6.08 -12.80 -13.73
N PHE A 555 -5.66 -12.69 -14.99
CA PHE A 555 -4.24 -12.74 -15.35
C PHE A 555 -3.40 -11.68 -14.63
N TYR A 556 -3.98 -10.48 -14.49
CA TYR A 556 -3.34 -9.36 -13.81
C TYR A 556 -3.20 -9.62 -12.31
N THR A 557 -4.25 -10.17 -11.69
CA THR A 557 -4.24 -10.62 -10.30
C THR A 557 -3.10 -11.61 -10.03
N TRP A 558 -2.96 -12.64 -10.88
CA TRP A 558 -1.87 -13.62 -10.76
C TRP A 558 -0.48 -12.98 -10.92
N ALA A 559 -0.30 -12.08 -11.90
CA ALA A 559 0.95 -11.34 -12.08
C ALA A 559 1.29 -10.50 -10.85
N LYS A 560 0.37 -9.60 -10.47
CA LYS A 560 0.55 -8.61 -9.40
C LYS A 560 0.83 -9.31 -8.08
N TYR A 561 0.04 -10.34 -7.73
CA TYR A 561 0.25 -11.10 -6.50
C TYR A 561 1.62 -11.81 -6.48
N SER A 562 1.99 -12.47 -7.57
CA SER A 562 3.27 -13.19 -7.68
C SER A 562 4.48 -12.24 -7.60
N ILE A 563 4.41 -11.09 -8.28
CA ILE A 563 5.49 -10.10 -8.26
C ILE A 563 5.65 -9.52 -6.86
N LEU A 564 4.57 -9.10 -6.21
CA LEU A 564 4.62 -8.59 -4.85
C LEU A 564 5.22 -9.64 -3.89
N GLN A 565 4.72 -10.87 -3.94
CA GLN A 565 5.18 -11.96 -3.07
C GLN A 565 6.67 -12.32 -3.25
N TYR A 566 7.17 -12.36 -4.49
CA TYR A 566 8.53 -12.87 -4.75
C TYR A 566 9.58 -11.79 -5.01
N ARG A 567 9.18 -10.54 -5.24
CA ARG A 567 10.10 -9.42 -5.53
C ARG A 567 10.13 -8.35 -4.44
N TYR A 568 9.04 -8.19 -3.69
CA TYR A 568 8.90 -7.11 -2.71
C TYR A 568 8.79 -7.59 -1.26
N SER A 569 8.80 -8.91 -1.04
CA SER A 569 8.85 -9.52 0.31
C SER A 569 10.24 -9.54 0.96
N GLY A 570 11.28 -9.08 0.26
CA GLY A 570 12.67 -9.13 0.73
C GLY A 570 13.40 -10.45 0.49
N ASN A 571 12.79 -11.43 -0.21
CA ASN A 571 13.45 -12.69 -0.53
C ASN A 571 14.57 -12.51 -1.59
N VAL A 572 15.82 -12.63 -1.13
CA VAL A 572 17.04 -12.46 -1.96
C VAL A 572 17.17 -13.56 -3.01
N ASN A 573 16.82 -14.81 -2.68
CA ASN A 573 16.93 -15.93 -3.61
C ASN A 573 15.89 -15.83 -4.73
N ALA A 574 14.65 -15.52 -4.40
CA ALA A 574 13.60 -15.27 -5.38
C ALA A 574 14.00 -14.11 -6.31
N SER A 575 14.50 -13.01 -5.75
CA SER A 575 14.97 -11.84 -6.51
C SER A 575 16.12 -12.19 -7.46
N ARG A 576 17.03 -13.08 -7.05
CA ARG A 576 18.17 -13.52 -7.86
C ARG A 576 17.78 -14.53 -8.93
N LEU A 577 16.98 -15.54 -8.59
CA LEU A 577 16.78 -16.75 -9.39
C LEU A 577 15.54 -16.69 -10.28
N MET A 578 14.51 -15.97 -9.88
CA MET A 578 13.25 -15.93 -10.62
C MET A 578 13.35 -14.92 -11.76
N TYR A 579 13.13 -15.35 -13.01
CA TYR A 579 13.21 -14.47 -14.19
C TYR A 579 11.84 -14.08 -14.76
N GLY A 580 10.75 -14.57 -14.17
CA GLY A 580 9.41 -14.27 -14.65
C GLY A 580 8.30 -15.13 -14.06
N VAL A 581 7.08 -14.83 -14.51
CA VAL A 581 5.83 -15.52 -14.14
C VAL A 581 5.11 -15.93 -15.41
N SER A 582 4.82 -17.22 -15.56
CA SER A 582 4.01 -17.74 -16.65
C SER A 582 2.53 -17.47 -16.39
N MET A 583 1.80 -17.10 -17.44
CA MET A 583 0.33 -17.10 -17.44
C MET A 583 -0.23 -18.44 -17.90
N TYR A 584 0.56 -19.24 -18.62
CA TYR A 584 0.13 -20.50 -19.22
C TYR A 584 0.55 -21.72 -18.39
N ALA A 585 -0.31 -22.74 -18.38
CA ALA A 585 -0.10 -24.05 -17.73
C ALA A 585 0.33 -25.10 -18.78
N PRO A 586 1.59 -25.58 -18.77
CA PRO A 586 2.08 -26.51 -19.78
C PRO A 586 1.41 -27.89 -19.76
N ARG A 587 0.86 -28.29 -20.91
CA ARG A 587 0.40 -29.67 -21.18
C ARG A 587 1.45 -30.57 -21.83
N ASN A 588 2.62 -30.02 -22.15
CA ASN A 588 3.68 -30.76 -22.85
C ASN A 588 5.08 -30.29 -22.44
N LEU A 589 6.03 -31.23 -22.44
CA LEU A 589 7.47 -30.94 -22.43
C LEU A 589 7.97 -30.76 -23.86
N GLU A 590 8.63 -29.66 -24.15
CA GLU A 590 9.08 -29.33 -25.51
C GLU A 590 10.59 -29.51 -25.76
N LEU A 591 11.39 -29.62 -24.70
CA LEU A 591 12.86 -29.62 -24.77
C LEU A 591 13.50 -31.01 -24.83
N LEU A 592 12.71 -32.07 -24.73
CA LEU A 592 13.20 -33.45 -24.88
C LEU A 592 13.76 -33.68 -26.31
N PRO A 593 14.94 -34.33 -26.46
CA PRO A 593 15.54 -34.60 -27.78
C PRO A 593 14.62 -35.34 -28.75
N GLN A 594 13.76 -36.22 -28.23
CA GLN A 594 12.84 -37.05 -28.99
C GLN A 594 11.63 -36.26 -29.54
N GLY A 595 11.46 -35.01 -29.11
CA GLY A 595 10.35 -34.17 -29.51
C GLY A 595 9.41 -33.84 -28.35
N ARG A 596 8.30 -33.18 -28.68
CA ARG A 596 7.29 -32.76 -27.71
C ARG A 596 6.58 -34.00 -27.14
N ARG A 597 6.39 -34.05 -25.83
CA ARG A 597 5.69 -35.15 -25.14
C ARG A 597 4.60 -34.59 -24.22
N PRO A 598 3.42 -35.23 -24.13
CA PRO A 598 2.41 -34.88 -23.15
C PRO A 598 2.99 -34.90 -21.73
N TRP A 599 2.58 -33.94 -20.91
CA TRP A 599 3.08 -33.77 -19.55
C TRP A 599 2.04 -33.06 -18.68
N SER A 600 2.10 -33.32 -17.37
CA SER A 600 1.21 -32.74 -16.37
C SER A 600 2.02 -32.45 -15.13
N ALA A 601 1.96 -31.19 -14.66
CA ALA A 601 2.59 -30.78 -13.40
C ALA A 601 2.01 -31.57 -12.22
N GLU A 602 0.68 -31.66 -12.13
CA GLU A 602 -0.03 -32.44 -11.11
C GLU A 602 0.53 -33.87 -10.99
N LYS A 603 0.66 -34.61 -12.10
CA LYS A 603 1.23 -35.97 -12.08
C LYS A 603 2.72 -36.00 -11.73
N ALA A 604 3.49 -34.99 -12.14
CA ALA A 604 4.91 -34.93 -11.86
C ALA A 604 5.20 -34.61 -10.38
N LEU A 605 4.30 -33.88 -9.72
CA LEU A 605 4.47 -33.34 -8.38
C LEU A 605 3.73 -34.14 -7.30
N SER A 606 2.66 -34.87 -7.63
CA SER A 606 1.76 -35.55 -6.69
C SER A 606 2.43 -36.49 -5.70
N SER A 607 3.61 -37.02 -6.03
CA SER A 607 4.36 -37.92 -5.14
C SER A 607 5.05 -37.20 -3.96
N ARG A 608 5.21 -35.87 -4.00
CA ARG A 608 6.01 -35.11 -3.03
C ARG A 608 5.35 -33.82 -2.55
N TYR A 609 4.35 -33.32 -3.26
CA TYR A 609 3.74 -32.02 -3.01
C TYR A 609 2.21 -32.13 -3.07
N PRO A 610 1.49 -31.21 -2.39
CA PRO A 610 0.04 -31.14 -2.50
C PRO A 610 -0.43 -30.99 -3.96
N PRO A 611 -1.65 -31.48 -4.28
CA PRO A 611 -2.30 -31.13 -5.53
C PRO A 611 -2.29 -29.61 -5.74
N HIS A 612 -2.19 -29.19 -6.99
CA HIS A 612 -2.25 -27.80 -7.39
C HIS A 612 -1.14 -26.86 -6.85
N MET A 613 -0.06 -27.42 -6.29
CA MET A 613 1.12 -26.66 -5.89
C MET A 613 1.71 -25.91 -7.10
N PRO A 614 1.75 -24.56 -7.13
CA PRO A 614 2.51 -23.82 -8.13
C PRO A 614 3.98 -24.22 -8.08
N TYR A 615 4.68 -24.15 -9.20
CA TYR A 615 6.06 -24.63 -9.28
C TYR A 615 6.94 -23.66 -10.06
N VAL A 616 8.25 -23.79 -9.90
CA VAL A 616 9.23 -23.02 -10.67
C VAL A 616 9.96 -23.93 -11.65
N SER A 617 10.18 -23.45 -12.88
CA SER A 617 10.85 -24.24 -13.93
C SER A 617 11.85 -23.41 -14.73
N GLN A 618 12.93 -24.06 -15.17
CA GLN A 618 13.88 -23.47 -16.11
C GLN A 618 13.28 -23.23 -17.52
N VAL A 619 12.13 -23.81 -17.87
CA VAL A 619 11.55 -23.64 -19.21
C VAL A 619 10.93 -22.25 -19.33
N PRO A 620 11.32 -21.40 -20.31
CA PRO A 620 10.63 -20.12 -20.51
C PRO A 620 9.24 -20.33 -21.09
N CYS A 621 8.24 -19.60 -20.60
CA CYS A 621 6.92 -19.58 -21.23
C CYS A 621 6.99 -18.73 -22.52
N SER A 622 6.14 -19.00 -23.51
CA SER A 622 6.02 -18.19 -24.73
C SER A 622 4.57 -17.92 -25.13
N TRP A 623 3.60 -18.22 -24.26
CA TRP A 623 2.16 -18.03 -24.52
C TRP A 623 1.54 -17.15 -23.45
N GLY A 624 2.18 -16.02 -23.17
CA GLY A 624 1.82 -15.11 -22.09
C GLY A 624 2.70 -15.31 -20.87
N ALA A 625 3.55 -14.32 -20.61
CA ALA A 625 4.43 -14.32 -19.47
C ALA A 625 4.80 -12.88 -19.07
N VAL A 626 5.09 -12.71 -17.78
CA VAL A 626 5.84 -11.57 -17.27
C VAL A 626 7.32 -11.94 -17.26
N TYR A 627 8.18 -11.10 -17.82
CA TYR A 627 9.63 -11.21 -17.66
C TYR A 627 10.16 -10.15 -16.71
N PHE A 628 11.15 -10.52 -15.89
CA PHE A 628 11.70 -9.64 -14.89
C PHE A 628 12.83 -8.77 -15.45
N PRO A 629 12.98 -7.55 -14.92
CA PRO A 629 13.65 -6.48 -15.66
C PRO A 629 15.16 -6.71 -15.78
N GLU A 630 15.80 -7.16 -14.70
CA GLU A 630 17.23 -7.42 -14.67
C GLU A 630 17.59 -8.60 -15.58
N HIS A 631 16.83 -9.69 -15.48
CA HIS A 631 17.03 -10.91 -16.29
C HIS A 631 16.82 -10.64 -17.78
N TRP A 632 15.84 -9.80 -18.13
CA TRP A 632 15.61 -9.42 -19.53
C TRP A 632 16.75 -8.54 -20.07
N ARG A 633 17.29 -7.59 -19.28
CA ARG A 633 18.47 -6.82 -19.69
C ARG A 633 19.72 -7.69 -19.88
N GLU A 634 19.98 -8.61 -18.95
CA GLU A 634 21.07 -9.58 -19.08
C GLU A 634 20.91 -10.39 -20.36
N PHE A 635 19.68 -10.81 -20.67
CA PHE A 635 19.39 -11.54 -21.90
C PHE A 635 19.66 -10.71 -23.16
N HIS A 636 19.34 -9.42 -23.18
CA HIS A 636 19.67 -8.54 -24.32
C HIS A 636 21.18 -8.44 -24.56
N ALA A 637 21.95 -8.24 -23.50
CA ALA A 637 23.41 -8.21 -23.58
C ALA A 637 23.97 -9.55 -24.06
N TYR A 638 23.46 -10.66 -23.50
CA TYR A 638 23.87 -12.01 -23.86
C TYR A 638 23.56 -12.32 -25.33
N LEU A 639 22.34 -12.02 -25.76
CA LEU A 639 21.88 -12.30 -27.12
C LEU A 639 22.69 -11.51 -28.15
N THR A 640 23.04 -10.25 -27.88
CA THR A 640 23.83 -9.42 -28.79
C THR A 640 25.15 -10.11 -29.14
N VAL A 641 25.92 -10.52 -28.12
CA VAL A 641 27.21 -11.21 -28.31
C VAL A 641 27.02 -12.60 -28.93
N ARG A 642 25.97 -13.35 -28.54
CA ARG A 642 25.69 -14.66 -29.13
C ARG A 642 25.34 -14.60 -30.62
N LEU A 643 24.61 -13.58 -31.06
CA LEU A 643 24.26 -13.39 -32.46
C LEU A 643 25.48 -12.95 -33.30
N GLU A 644 26.44 -12.27 -32.69
CA GLU A 644 27.73 -11.95 -33.33
C GLU A 644 28.62 -13.20 -33.44
N ASP A 645 28.75 -13.99 -32.37
CA ASP A 645 29.51 -15.25 -32.36
C ASP A 645 28.99 -16.27 -33.40
N GLU A 646 27.67 -16.34 -33.61
CA GLU A 646 27.09 -17.19 -34.67
C GLU A 646 27.42 -16.72 -36.10
N LYS A 647 27.80 -15.45 -36.28
CA LYS A 647 28.27 -14.92 -37.58
C LYS A 647 29.77 -15.11 -37.77
N THR A 648 30.54 -15.27 -36.69
CA THR A 648 32.00 -15.44 -36.70
C THR A 648 32.38 -16.91 -36.47
N GLU A 649 33.62 -17.18 -36.04
CA GLU A 649 34.24 -18.50 -35.91
C GLU A 649 33.65 -19.40 -34.80
N HIS A 650 32.49 -19.08 -34.20
CA HIS A 650 31.82 -19.87 -33.15
C HIS A 650 32.76 -20.16 -31.95
N GLN A 651 33.45 -19.13 -31.47
CA GLN A 651 34.46 -19.23 -30.42
C GLN A 651 33.81 -19.62 -29.07
N LEU A 652 32.59 -19.18 -28.78
CA LEU A 652 31.91 -19.46 -27.51
C LEU A 652 31.33 -20.89 -27.40
N ASN A 653 30.85 -21.48 -28.51
CA ASN A 653 30.24 -22.84 -28.59
C ASN A 653 29.29 -23.22 -27.42
N ILE A 654 28.45 -22.29 -26.97
CA ILE A 654 27.52 -22.53 -25.87
C ILE A 654 26.34 -23.37 -26.38
N THR A 655 26.18 -24.58 -25.84
CA THR A 655 25.02 -25.45 -26.12
C THR A 655 24.54 -26.16 -24.86
N VAL A 656 23.23 -26.19 -24.65
CA VAL A 656 22.64 -26.92 -23.53
C VAL A 656 22.62 -28.43 -23.83
N PRO A 657 23.31 -29.27 -23.03
CA PRO A 657 23.44 -30.69 -23.32
C PRO A 657 22.08 -31.39 -23.37
N ARG A 658 21.84 -32.23 -24.39
CA ARG A 658 20.58 -33.00 -24.57
C ARG A 658 19.32 -32.12 -24.56
N SER A 659 19.42 -30.85 -24.94
CA SER A 659 18.26 -30.01 -25.20
C SER A 659 17.90 -30.00 -26.67
N ARG A 660 16.61 -30.11 -26.98
CA ARG A 660 16.09 -29.92 -28.34
C ARG A 660 16.27 -28.47 -28.83
N SER A 661 16.41 -27.50 -27.93
CA SER A 661 16.53 -26.07 -28.27
C SER A 661 17.73 -25.77 -29.16
N VAL A 662 18.77 -26.61 -29.16
CA VAL A 662 19.94 -26.50 -30.06
C VAL A 662 19.53 -26.45 -31.54
N ARG A 663 18.39 -27.07 -31.90
CA ARG A 663 17.86 -27.08 -33.27
C ARG A 663 17.09 -25.81 -33.64
N TRP A 664 16.82 -24.91 -32.69
CA TRP A 664 15.96 -23.74 -32.89
C TRP A 664 16.77 -22.48 -33.25
N LYS A 665 17.62 -22.58 -34.28
CA LYS A 665 18.58 -21.51 -34.67
C LYS A 665 17.96 -20.12 -34.94
N LYS A 666 16.66 -20.04 -35.23
CA LYS A 666 15.95 -18.76 -35.49
C LYS A 666 15.06 -18.31 -34.33
N SER A 667 15.08 -19.02 -33.21
CA SER A 667 14.23 -18.75 -32.06
C SER A 667 15.00 -18.02 -30.98
N TRP A 668 14.52 -16.86 -30.55
CA TRP A 668 15.06 -16.15 -29.38
C TRP A 668 15.13 -17.07 -28.15
N LYS A 669 14.12 -17.95 -27.99
CA LYS A 669 14.00 -18.90 -26.89
C LYS A 669 15.19 -19.86 -26.77
N LYS A 670 15.91 -20.15 -27.87
CA LYS A 670 17.13 -20.97 -27.83
C LYS A 670 18.17 -20.33 -26.90
N TYR A 671 18.52 -19.09 -27.19
CA TYR A 671 19.56 -18.34 -26.47
C TYR A 671 19.10 -18.03 -25.04
N PHE A 672 17.81 -17.77 -24.84
CA PHE A 672 17.31 -17.56 -23.48
C PHE A 672 17.39 -18.84 -22.63
N ILE A 673 17.13 -20.01 -23.21
CA ILE A 673 17.34 -21.31 -22.54
C ILE A 673 18.83 -21.53 -22.21
N GLU A 674 19.76 -21.11 -23.07
CA GLU A 674 21.21 -21.16 -22.77
C GLU A 674 21.53 -20.34 -21.51
N LEU A 675 21.08 -19.07 -21.47
CA LEU A 675 21.27 -18.20 -20.31
C LEU A 675 20.62 -18.77 -19.05
N VAL A 676 19.36 -19.18 -19.13
CA VAL A 676 18.60 -19.73 -17.99
C VAL A 676 19.25 -20.99 -17.43
N TYR A 677 19.74 -21.89 -18.29
CA TYR A 677 20.46 -23.08 -17.87
C TYR A 677 21.79 -22.72 -17.21
N LEU A 678 22.55 -21.80 -17.82
CA LEU A 678 23.82 -21.34 -17.27
C LEU A 678 23.62 -20.67 -15.93
N ARG A 679 22.59 -19.86 -15.72
CA ARG A 679 22.35 -19.10 -14.47
C ARG A 679 21.50 -19.83 -13.42
N ALA A 680 21.03 -21.04 -13.74
CA ALA A 680 20.06 -21.76 -12.91
C ALA A 680 18.77 -20.97 -12.63
N TYR A 681 18.40 -20.07 -13.55
CA TYR A 681 17.21 -19.26 -13.43
C TYR A 681 15.93 -20.09 -13.55
N VAL A 682 14.85 -19.64 -12.92
CA VAL A 682 13.55 -20.31 -12.93
C VAL A 682 12.39 -19.33 -13.12
N MET A 683 11.28 -19.78 -13.68
CA MET A 683 10.05 -19.01 -13.86
C MET A 683 8.93 -19.70 -13.09
N LEU A 684 8.07 -18.91 -12.44
CA LEU A 684 6.89 -19.42 -11.75
C LEU A 684 5.83 -19.88 -12.76
N TYR A 685 5.18 -21.01 -12.48
CA TYR A 685 4.12 -21.58 -13.30
C TYR A 685 2.86 -21.86 -12.47
N PRO A 686 1.66 -21.57 -13.02
CA PRO A 686 0.40 -21.96 -12.42
C PRO A 686 0.22 -23.48 -12.50
N ASN A 687 -0.45 -24.05 -11.50
CA ASN A 687 -0.81 -25.46 -11.46
C ASN A 687 -2.21 -25.61 -10.86
N PHE A 688 -3.25 -25.18 -11.57
CA PHE A 688 -4.62 -25.26 -11.07
C PHE A 688 -5.34 -26.50 -11.62
N GLN A 689 -6.51 -26.80 -11.05
CA GLN A 689 -7.29 -27.97 -11.41
C GLN A 689 -7.54 -28.02 -12.93
N ARG A 690 -7.38 -29.21 -13.52
CA ARG A 690 -7.61 -29.44 -14.97
C ARG A 690 -6.81 -28.51 -15.91
N PHE A 691 -5.61 -28.09 -15.49
CA PHE A 691 -4.76 -27.13 -16.22
C PHE A 691 -5.38 -25.74 -16.35
N GLU A 692 -6.29 -25.35 -15.45
CA GLU A 692 -6.80 -23.98 -15.41
C GLU A 692 -5.64 -22.98 -15.34
N SER A 693 -5.75 -21.90 -16.13
CA SER A 693 -4.63 -21.04 -16.45
C SER A 693 -5.05 -19.59 -16.67
N PHE A 694 -4.06 -18.69 -16.78
CA PHE A 694 -4.28 -17.26 -16.98
C PHE A 694 -4.09 -16.81 -18.41
N SER A 695 -3.56 -17.68 -19.27
CA SER A 695 -3.55 -17.52 -20.71
C SER A 695 -3.73 -18.85 -21.42
N THR A 696 -4.23 -18.80 -22.65
CA THR A 696 -4.38 -19.96 -23.53
C THR A 696 -3.95 -19.57 -24.95
N ASN A 697 -3.36 -20.52 -25.68
CA ASN A 697 -2.91 -20.28 -27.05
C ASN A 697 -3.83 -21.01 -28.04
N HIS A 698 -4.41 -20.26 -28.98
CA HIS A 698 -5.38 -20.77 -29.96
C HIS A 698 -4.73 -21.45 -31.19
N LEU A 699 -3.39 -21.55 -31.20
CA LEU A 699 -2.57 -22.07 -32.29
C LEU A 699 -3.00 -21.55 -33.66
N GLU A 700 -3.11 -20.23 -33.77
CA GLU A 700 -3.50 -19.57 -35.01
C GLU A 700 -2.45 -19.81 -36.11
N PHE A 701 -2.88 -19.76 -37.37
CA PHE A 701 -2.00 -20.03 -38.51
C PHE A 701 -0.85 -19.03 -38.58
N GLY A 702 0.39 -19.51 -38.71
CA GLY A 702 1.57 -18.64 -38.77
C GLY A 702 2.87 -19.41 -38.92
N THR A 703 3.99 -18.82 -38.50
CA THR A 703 5.35 -19.36 -38.71
C THR A 703 5.54 -20.80 -38.20
N HIS A 704 4.79 -21.20 -37.16
CA HIS A 704 4.94 -22.51 -36.49
C HIS A 704 3.79 -23.51 -36.74
N VAL A 705 2.64 -23.08 -37.28
CA VAL A 705 1.43 -23.92 -37.44
C VAL A 705 0.92 -23.88 -38.89
N LYS A 706 0.92 -25.04 -39.58
CA LYS A 706 0.43 -25.23 -40.96
C LYS A 706 -0.97 -25.88 -41.00
N LYS A 707 -1.76 -25.60 -42.05
CA LYS A 707 -3.20 -25.91 -42.21
C LYS A 707 -3.61 -27.36 -41.87
N GLU A 708 -2.84 -28.35 -42.30
CA GLU A 708 -3.16 -29.79 -42.19
C GLU A 708 -3.00 -30.39 -40.78
N ARG A 709 -2.31 -29.71 -39.85
CA ARG A 709 -1.97 -30.27 -38.52
C ARG A 709 -2.77 -29.68 -37.35
N ARG A 710 -3.58 -28.64 -37.57
CA ARG A 710 -4.23 -27.86 -36.50
C ARG A 710 -5.23 -28.70 -35.69
N HIS A 711 -6.19 -29.37 -36.34
CA HIS A 711 -7.26 -30.09 -35.65
C HIS A 711 -6.76 -31.22 -34.73
N LYS A 712 -5.66 -31.89 -35.06
CA LYS A 712 -5.06 -32.95 -34.20
C LYS A 712 -4.17 -32.41 -33.09
N THR A 713 -3.77 -31.15 -33.17
CA THR A 713 -2.73 -30.57 -32.31
C THR A 713 -3.33 -29.58 -31.32
N ILE A 714 -4.42 -28.87 -31.66
CA ILE A 714 -4.99 -27.77 -30.87
C ILE A 714 -5.34 -28.16 -29.43
N ASP A 715 -5.96 -29.33 -29.23
CA ASP A 715 -6.35 -29.85 -27.91
C ASP A 715 -5.16 -30.12 -26.99
N THR A 716 -3.96 -30.24 -27.55
CA THR A 716 -2.72 -30.45 -26.78
C THR A 716 -2.11 -29.13 -26.26
N PHE A 717 -2.61 -27.97 -26.68
CA PHE A 717 -2.12 -26.63 -26.27
C PHE A 717 -3.19 -25.79 -25.61
N LEU A 718 -4.47 -26.01 -25.96
CA LEU A 718 -5.56 -25.34 -25.30
C LEU A 718 -5.64 -25.78 -23.84
N VAL A 719 -5.66 -24.78 -22.98
CA VAL A 719 -5.93 -24.91 -21.55
C VAL A 719 -7.14 -24.05 -21.19
N PRO A 720 -7.96 -24.47 -20.22
CA PRO A 720 -9.06 -23.65 -19.74
C PRO A 720 -8.53 -22.37 -19.09
N LEU A 721 -9.15 -21.24 -19.42
CA LEU A 721 -8.89 -19.97 -18.75
C LEU A 721 -9.67 -19.91 -17.44
N MET A 722 -9.05 -19.39 -16.38
CA MET A 722 -9.72 -19.17 -15.11
C MET A 722 -10.81 -18.11 -15.27
N GLN A 723 -12.08 -18.52 -15.20
CA GLN A 723 -13.23 -17.61 -15.37
C GLN A 723 -13.85 -17.14 -14.05
N ARG A 724 -13.57 -17.86 -12.96
CA ARG A 724 -13.95 -17.49 -11.59
C ARG A 724 -12.69 -17.34 -10.76
N ASN A 725 -12.68 -16.41 -9.80
CA ASN A 725 -11.51 -16.21 -8.97
C ASN A 725 -11.40 -17.33 -7.91
N THR A 726 -10.76 -18.42 -8.29
CA THR A 726 -10.51 -19.60 -7.44
C THR A 726 -9.05 -19.65 -6.96
N ILE A 727 -8.27 -18.59 -7.19
CA ILE A 727 -6.82 -18.54 -6.90
C ILE A 727 -6.54 -18.96 -5.46
N LEU A 728 -7.12 -18.27 -4.47
CA LEU A 728 -6.90 -18.60 -3.07
C LEU A 728 -7.49 -19.96 -2.68
N ALA A 729 -8.66 -20.32 -3.19
CA ALA A 729 -9.33 -21.57 -2.85
C ALA A 729 -8.49 -22.80 -3.26
N GLN A 730 -7.84 -22.74 -4.43
CA GLN A 730 -7.03 -23.84 -4.96
C GLN A 730 -5.56 -23.81 -4.54
N LEU A 731 -5.04 -22.66 -4.07
CA LEU A 731 -3.66 -22.57 -3.57
C LEU A 731 -3.52 -23.31 -2.24
N PRO A 732 -2.39 -24.02 -2.02
CA PRO A 732 -2.14 -24.72 -0.77
C PRO A 732 -2.03 -23.74 0.40
N GLY A 733 -2.77 -24.00 1.48
CA GLY A 733 -2.85 -23.08 2.62
C GLY A 733 -3.54 -21.74 2.29
N HIS A 734 -4.29 -21.68 1.18
CA HIS A 734 -4.98 -20.49 0.70
C HIS A 734 -4.10 -19.26 0.46
N ARG A 735 -2.84 -19.48 0.07
CA ARG A 735 -1.86 -18.42 -0.19
C ARG A 735 -0.79 -18.89 -1.17
N LEU A 736 -0.06 -17.94 -1.78
CA LEU A 736 1.15 -18.28 -2.52
C LEU A 736 2.21 -18.86 -1.55
N PRO A 737 2.82 -20.02 -1.88
CA PRO A 737 3.90 -20.60 -1.07
C PRO A 737 5.12 -19.67 -0.97
N ALA A 738 5.92 -19.85 0.09
CA ALA A 738 7.23 -19.22 0.13
C ALA A 738 8.11 -19.74 -1.01
N PHE A 739 9.10 -18.95 -1.45
CA PHE A 739 9.94 -19.31 -2.60
C PHE A 739 10.66 -20.66 -2.39
N GLU A 740 11.12 -20.91 -1.17
CA GLU A 740 11.84 -22.11 -0.75
C GLU A 740 10.96 -23.37 -0.74
N GLU A 741 9.64 -23.19 -0.66
CA GLU A 741 8.66 -24.29 -0.65
C GLU A 741 8.25 -24.71 -2.07
N LEU A 742 8.52 -23.88 -3.08
CA LEU A 742 8.12 -24.14 -4.47
C LEU A 742 8.88 -25.36 -5.03
N PRO A 743 8.17 -26.34 -5.62
CA PRO A 743 8.81 -27.40 -6.38
C PRO A 743 9.65 -26.85 -7.53
N VAL A 744 10.86 -27.36 -7.68
CA VAL A 744 11.80 -26.92 -8.73
C VAL A 744 11.87 -27.97 -9.84
N LEU A 745 11.61 -27.55 -11.07
CA LEU A 745 11.71 -28.39 -12.26
C LEU A 745 12.85 -27.95 -13.18
N ASP A 746 13.64 -28.91 -13.64
CA ASP A 746 14.64 -28.67 -14.69
C ASP A 746 13.99 -28.50 -16.09
N LEU A 747 14.82 -28.25 -17.11
CA LEU A 747 14.36 -28.11 -18.51
C LEU A 747 13.59 -29.32 -19.07
N TRP A 748 13.70 -30.48 -18.43
CA TRP A 748 13.08 -31.74 -18.87
C TRP A 748 11.91 -32.16 -17.98
N GLY A 749 11.44 -31.28 -17.09
CA GLY A 749 10.27 -31.52 -16.24
C GLY A 749 10.53 -32.49 -15.09
N ARG A 750 11.79 -32.70 -14.70
CA ARG A 750 12.15 -33.53 -13.54
C ARG A 750 12.21 -32.68 -12.28
N VAL A 751 11.67 -33.21 -11.18
CA VAL A 751 11.74 -32.59 -9.85
C VAL A 751 13.18 -32.64 -9.33
N VAL A 752 13.75 -31.46 -9.10
CA VAL A 752 15.11 -31.23 -8.60
C VAL A 752 15.06 -30.16 -7.49
N ASN A 753 16.21 -29.62 -7.09
CA ASN A 753 16.31 -28.46 -6.20
C ASN A 753 17.20 -27.38 -6.83
N HIS A 754 17.21 -26.18 -6.23
CA HIS A 754 17.99 -25.04 -6.75
C HIS A 754 19.50 -25.34 -6.79
N GLU A 755 20.05 -26.02 -5.78
CA GLU A 755 21.47 -26.39 -5.72
C GLU A 755 21.88 -27.29 -6.89
N HIS A 756 21.01 -28.21 -7.29
CA HIS A 756 21.26 -29.09 -8.44
C HIS A 756 21.30 -28.29 -9.74
N LEU A 757 20.37 -27.35 -9.94
CA LEU A 757 20.38 -26.48 -11.12
C LEU A 757 21.66 -25.64 -11.16
N GLU A 758 22.05 -25.07 -10.01
CA GLU A 758 23.28 -24.28 -9.86
C GLU A 758 24.52 -25.11 -10.21
N TYR A 759 24.63 -26.32 -9.66
CA TYR A 759 25.69 -27.26 -9.99
C TYR A 759 25.76 -27.57 -11.49
N LYS A 760 24.62 -27.84 -12.13
CA LYS A 760 24.56 -28.12 -13.57
C LYS A 760 24.96 -26.92 -14.43
N GLY A 761 24.54 -25.73 -14.03
CA GLY A 761 24.92 -24.46 -14.66
C GLY A 761 26.44 -24.22 -14.53
N ALA A 762 27.00 -24.39 -13.33
CA ALA A 762 28.42 -24.25 -13.07
C ALA A 762 29.29 -25.26 -13.85
N VAL A 763 28.82 -26.51 -13.98
CA VAL A 763 29.51 -27.53 -14.79
C VAL A 763 29.54 -27.16 -16.26
N LEU A 764 28.46 -26.59 -16.82
CA LEU A 764 28.47 -26.12 -18.21
C LEU A 764 29.33 -24.87 -18.35
N HIS A 765 29.23 -23.92 -17.42
CA HIS A 765 29.99 -22.67 -17.42
C HIS A 765 31.50 -22.91 -17.53
N ARG A 766 32.07 -23.81 -16.72
CA ARG A 766 33.50 -24.20 -16.80
C ARG A 766 33.93 -24.78 -18.15
N LYS A 767 32.98 -25.28 -18.95
CA LYS A 767 33.23 -25.87 -20.27
C LYS A 767 33.07 -24.88 -21.42
N VAL A 768 32.49 -23.70 -21.17
CA VAL A 768 32.14 -22.74 -22.22
C VAL A 768 32.67 -21.34 -21.98
N SER A 769 33.17 -21.04 -20.78
CA SER A 769 33.76 -19.75 -20.43
C SER A 769 35.04 -19.93 -19.62
N SER A 770 36.06 -19.10 -19.91
CA SER A 770 37.30 -19.01 -19.14
C SER A 770 37.19 -18.07 -17.91
N CYS A 771 36.15 -17.25 -17.85
CA CYS A 771 35.96 -16.30 -16.76
C CYS A 771 35.44 -16.95 -15.48
N SER A 772 35.67 -16.30 -14.34
CA SER A 772 35.12 -16.74 -13.06
C SER A 772 33.62 -16.45 -12.99
N ARG A 773 32.83 -17.45 -12.60
CA ARG A 773 31.38 -17.35 -12.48
C ARG A 773 30.97 -16.34 -11.41
N THR A 774 30.05 -15.44 -11.75
CA THR A 774 29.48 -14.46 -10.83
C THR A 774 27.98 -14.70 -10.63
N TYR A 775 27.46 -14.22 -9.49
CA TYR A 775 26.06 -14.40 -9.09
C TYR A 775 25.42 -13.04 -8.80
N GLY A 776 24.16 -12.87 -9.22
CA GLY A 776 23.35 -11.70 -8.85
C GLY A 776 23.77 -10.37 -9.48
N ARG A 777 24.73 -10.36 -10.41
CA ARG A 777 25.12 -9.14 -11.15
C ARG A 777 24.18 -8.79 -12.30
N PHE A 778 23.43 -9.78 -12.82
CA PHE A 778 22.54 -9.64 -13.97
C PHE A 778 23.23 -9.04 -15.21
N ASP A 779 24.45 -9.51 -15.44
CA ASP A 779 25.29 -9.15 -16.57
C ASP A 779 25.99 -10.44 -17.07
N PRO A 780 26.07 -10.68 -18.39
CA PRO A 780 26.55 -11.94 -18.93
C PRO A 780 28.06 -12.00 -19.17
N GLU A 781 28.87 -10.99 -18.80
CA GLU A 781 30.31 -10.94 -19.12
C GLU A 781 31.06 -12.22 -18.73
N ASP A 782 30.80 -12.78 -17.55
CA ASP A 782 31.42 -14.01 -17.08
C ASP A 782 31.02 -15.26 -17.89
N LEU A 783 29.97 -15.20 -18.69
CA LEU A 783 29.52 -16.27 -19.58
C LEU A 783 30.14 -16.18 -20.98
N LEU A 784 30.79 -15.06 -21.31
CA LEU A 784 31.15 -14.69 -22.68
C LEU A 784 32.67 -14.64 -22.93
N CYS A 785 33.48 -15.20 -22.03
CA CYS A 785 34.93 -15.24 -22.19
C CYS A 785 35.36 -16.48 -22.98
N PRO A 786 35.95 -16.34 -24.17
CA PRO A 786 36.37 -17.47 -24.98
C PRO A 786 37.36 -18.38 -24.23
N LEU A 787 37.26 -19.68 -24.44
CA LEU A 787 38.30 -20.63 -24.03
C LEU A 787 39.44 -20.57 -25.05
N GLN A 788 40.70 -20.56 -24.60
CA GLN A 788 41.86 -20.72 -25.49
C GLN A 788 41.77 -22.11 -26.14
N ARG A 789 41.36 -22.16 -27.42
CA ARG A 789 41.38 -23.38 -28.22
C ARG A 789 42.71 -23.47 -28.96
N THR A 790 43.29 -24.66 -29.02
CA THR A 790 44.37 -24.96 -29.97
C THR A 790 43.81 -24.98 -31.41
N GLU A 791 44.64 -24.69 -32.41
CA GLU A 791 44.23 -24.64 -33.82
C GLU A 791 43.52 -25.94 -34.29
N ASP A 792 43.91 -27.09 -33.71
CA ASP A 792 43.29 -28.40 -33.97
C ASP A 792 41.84 -28.53 -33.45
N GLU A 793 41.52 -27.91 -32.31
CA GLU A 793 40.16 -27.91 -31.75
C GLU A 793 39.20 -27.01 -32.54
N ILE A 794 39.73 -25.89 -33.08
CA ILE A 794 38.99 -25.00 -33.97
C ILE A 794 38.66 -25.73 -35.28
N ALA A 795 39.62 -26.45 -35.85
CA ALA A 795 39.41 -27.26 -37.06
C ALA A 795 38.38 -28.38 -36.84
N GLN A 796 38.37 -29.04 -35.68
CA GLN A 796 37.36 -30.07 -35.35
C GLN A 796 35.96 -29.50 -35.11
N ALA A 797 35.84 -28.32 -34.48
CA ALA A 797 34.55 -27.65 -34.28
C ALA A 797 33.94 -27.18 -35.61
N GLN A 798 34.76 -26.65 -36.52
CA GLN A 798 34.36 -26.30 -37.89
C GLN A 798 33.96 -27.54 -38.71
N ALA A 799 34.68 -28.66 -38.56
CA ALA A 799 34.32 -29.93 -39.20
C ALA A 799 32.99 -30.49 -38.66
N ALA A 800 32.75 -30.45 -37.34
CA ALA A 800 31.49 -30.90 -36.73
C ALA A 800 30.29 -30.05 -37.15
N ALA A 801 30.47 -28.74 -37.38
CA ALA A 801 29.45 -27.87 -37.95
C ALA A 801 29.10 -28.24 -39.42
N ASN A 802 30.09 -28.70 -40.19
CA ASN A 802 29.93 -29.09 -41.60
C ASN A 802 29.37 -30.51 -41.82
N VAL A 803 29.42 -31.40 -40.82
CA VAL A 803 28.94 -32.80 -40.93
C VAL A 803 27.39 -32.93 -40.98
N THR A 804 26.62 -31.84 -40.88
CA THR A 804 25.15 -31.87 -41.08
C THR A 804 24.68 -31.70 -42.52
N LYS A 805 25.55 -31.83 -43.53
CA LYS A 805 25.13 -31.92 -44.93
C LYS A 805 25.70 -33.18 -45.63
N LYS A 806 24.89 -34.23 -45.71
CA LYS A 806 24.80 -34.97 -46.97
C LYS A 806 23.63 -34.36 -47.76
N PRO A 807 23.88 -33.62 -48.86
CA PRO A 807 22.82 -33.26 -49.76
C PRO A 807 22.28 -34.55 -50.39
N LYS A 808 20.95 -34.73 -50.39
CA LYS A 808 20.33 -35.57 -51.41
C LYS A 808 20.60 -34.86 -52.74
N GLU A 809 21.07 -35.59 -53.74
CA GLU A 809 21.08 -35.11 -55.12
C GLU A 809 19.67 -34.66 -55.48
N ILE A 810 19.50 -33.35 -55.60
CA ILE A 810 18.40 -32.75 -56.33
C ILE A 810 18.95 -32.57 -57.73
N LYS A 811 18.42 -33.30 -58.70
CA LYS A 811 18.60 -32.96 -60.11
C LYS A 811 18.10 -31.52 -60.29
N SER A 812 19.02 -30.60 -60.54
CA SER A 812 18.69 -29.26 -61.01
C SER A 812 18.07 -29.37 -62.40
N MET A 813 16.76 -29.15 -62.49
CA MET A 813 16.19 -28.55 -63.69
C MET A 813 16.24 -27.04 -63.47
N ASP A 814 17.07 -26.35 -64.23
CA ASP A 814 16.94 -24.91 -64.41
C ASP A 814 15.59 -24.67 -65.10
N VAL A 815 14.60 -24.20 -64.33
CA VAL A 815 13.40 -23.59 -64.90
C VAL A 815 13.58 -22.09 -64.74
N VAL A 816 14.12 -21.48 -65.79
CA VAL A 816 13.86 -20.07 -66.07
C VAL A 816 12.38 -20.00 -66.42
N GLU A 817 11.54 -19.50 -65.51
CA GLU A 817 10.17 -19.16 -65.86
C GLU A 817 10.19 -17.93 -66.79
N PRO A 818 9.61 -18.02 -68.01
CA PRO A 818 9.37 -16.84 -68.81
C PRO A 818 8.29 -15.98 -68.15
N LEU A 819 8.45 -14.65 -68.25
CA LEU A 819 7.43 -13.65 -67.89
C LEU A 819 6.07 -14.05 -68.49
N LEU A 820 5.16 -14.52 -67.63
CA LEU A 820 3.76 -14.70 -67.96
C LEU A 820 3.03 -13.38 -67.72
N PHE A 821 2.56 -12.75 -68.80
CA PHE A 821 1.58 -11.68 -68.73
C PHE A 821 0.29 -12.25 -68.12
N VAL A 822 -0.08 -11.78 -66.94
CA VAL A 822 -1.38 -12.09 -66.34
C VAL A 822 -2.43 -11.18 -66.98
N THR A 823 -3.18 -11.70 -67.95
CA THR A 823 -4.45 -11.09 -68.36
C THR A 823 -5.43 -11.26 -67.20
N VAL A 824 -5.86 -10.13 -66.63
CA VAL A 824 -6.92 -10.10 -65.62
C VAL A 824 -8.26 -10.35 -66.33
N THR A 825 -8.80 -11.56 -66.23
CA THR A 825 -10.22 -11.80 -66.49
C THR A 825 -11.02 -11.36 -65.27
N VAL A 826 -11.86 -10.34 -65.46
CA VAL A 826 -12.86 -9.91 -64.49
C VAL A 826 -13.86 -11.07 -64.31
N PRO A 827 -14.10 -11.56 -63.08
CA PRO A 827 -15.05 -12.65 -62.85
C PRO A 827 -16.47 -12.19 -63.19
N SER A 828 -17.27 -13.13 -63.68
CA SER A 828 -18.67 -12.89 -64.02
C SER A 828 -19.48 -12.57 -62.76
N LYS A 829 -20.62 -11.89 -62.92
CA LYS A 829 -21.51 -11.50 -61.80
C LYS A 829 -22.00 -12.70 -60.97
N GLU A 830 -21.97 -13.90 -61.54
CA GLU A 830 -22.42 -15.14 -60.88
C GLU A 830 -21.33 -15.71 -59.95
N ASP A 831 -20.03 -15.59 -60.30
CA ASP A 831 -18.91 -16.01 -59.44
C ASP A 831 -18.74 -15.12 -58.19
N ILE A 832 -19.21 -13.87 -58.26
CA ILE A 832 -19.18 -12.91 -57.14
C ILE A 832 -20.27 -13.24 -56.10
N ILE A 833 -21.36 -13.90 -56.50
CA ILE A 833 -22.49 -14.21 -55.60
C ILE A 833 -22.21 -15.46 -54.76
N GLU A 834 -21.57 -16.50 -55.31
CA GLU A 834 -21.18 -17.70 -54.55
C GLU A 834 -20.04 -17.43 -53.54
N GLN A 835 -19.13 -16.49 -53.83
CA GLN A 835 -18.06 -16.12 -52.88
C GLN A 835 -18.54 -15.19 -51.75
N ALA A 836 -19.69 -14.53 -51.89
CA ALA A 836 -20.22 -13.61 -50.86
C ALA A 836 -20.88 -14.32 -49.66
N GLU A 837 -21.24 -15.61 -49.78
CA GLU A 837 -21.88 -16.38 -48.69
C GLU A 837 -20.90 -16.99 -47.68
N TYR A 838 -19.59 -17.02 -47.97
CA TYR A 838 -18.56 -17.62 -47.09
C TYR A 838 -17.58 -16.63 -46.44
N TYR A 839 -17.77 -15.32 -46.63
CA TYR A 839 -17.03 -14.28 -45.89
C TYR A 839 -17.95 -13.60 -44.86
N PRO A 840 -17.54 -13.47 -43.58
CA PRO A 840 -18.27 -12.67 -42.62
C PRO A 840 -18.20 -11.20 -43.01
N LYS A 841 -19.33 -10.49 -42.91
CA LYS A 841 -19.38 -9.04 -43.08
C LYS A 841 -18.44 -8.34 -42.08
N PRO A 842 -17.78 -7.23 -42.47
CA PRO A 842 -16.92 -6.46 -41.57
C PRO A 842 -17.67 -6.07 -40.29
N ILE A 843 -17.00 -6.25 -39.14
CA ILE A 843 -17.53 -5.82 -37.84
C ILE A 843 -17.55 -4.30 -37.83
N ASP A 844 -18.74 -3.71 -37.71
CA ASP A 844 -18.90 -2.29 -37.50
C ASP A 844 -18.52 -1.94 -36.05
N VAL A 845 -17.37 -1.30 -35.90
CA VAL A 845 -16.82 -0.88 -34.60
C VAL A 845 -17.74 0.14 -33.91
N ALA A 846 -18.58 0.85 -34.67
CA ALA A 846 -19.57 1.79 -34.13
C ALA A 846 -20.78 1.11 -33.48
N LEU A 847 -21.00 -0.18 -33.73
CA LEU A 847 -22.07 -0.99 -33.12
C LEU A 847 -21.59 -1.79 -31.90
N MET A 848 -20.32 -1.63 -31.47
CA MET A 848 -19.84 -2.22 -30.23
C MET A 848 -20.46 -1.48 -29.04
N PRO A 849 -21.19 -2.15 -28.14
CA PRO A 849 -21.79 -1.47 -26.99
C PRO A 849 -20.68 -0.92 -26.07
N PRO A 850 -20.84 0.29 -25.52
CA PRO A 850 -19.96 0.75 -24.45
C PRO A 850 -20.07 -0.19 -23.24
N PRO A 851 -19.02 -0.28 -22.39
CA PRO A 851 -19.06 -1.10 -21.19
C PRO A 851 -20.23 -0.62 -20.32
N SER A 852 -21.25 -1.48 -20.20
CA SER A 852 -22.45 -1.22 -19.41
C SER A 852 -22.28 -1.83 -18.01
N PRO A 853 -22.84 -1.19 -16.96
CA PRO A 853 -22.88 -1.80 -15.65
C PRO A 853 -23.79 -3.04 -15.67
N SER A 854 -23.33 -4.07 -14.98
CA SER A 854 -23.89 -5.43 -14.89
C SER A 854 -25.43 -5.46 -14.71
N PRO A 855 -26.20 -6.23 -15.49
CA PRO A 855 -27.61 -6.45 -15.20
C PRO A 855 -27.80 -7.44 -14.05
N ARG A 856 -28.78 -7.17 -13.17
CA ARG A 856 -29.27 -8.10 -12.15
C ARG A 856 -29.85 -9.34 -12.83
N VAL A 857 -29.30 -10.53 -12.53
CA VAL A 857 -29.77 -11.81 -13.05
C VAL A 857 -30.83 -12.38 -12.11
N ASN A 858 -32.06 -12.56 -12.61
CA ASN A 858 -33.09 -13.38 -11.95
C ASN A 858 -32.80 -14.86 -12.22
N LEU A 859 -32.65 -15.64 -11.15
CA LEU A 859 -32.42 -17.08 -11.18
C LEU A 859 -33.75 -17.83 -11.28
N THR A 860 -33.94 -18.58 -12.37
CA THR A 860 -34.74 -19.80 -12.37
C THR A 860 -34.08 -20.81 -13.30
N MET A 861 -33.62 -21.94 -12.76
CA MET A 861 -33.20 -23.11 -13.53
C MET A 861 -33.90 -24.38 -12.99
N PRO A 862 -34.23 -25.35 -13.86
CA PRO A 862 -34.85 -26.63 -13.50
C PRO A 862 -33.79 -27.65 -12.99
N PRO A 863 -34.19 -28.79 -12.38
CA PRO A 863 -33.31 -29.57 -11.52
C PRO A 863 -32.40 -30.54 -12.30
N PRO A 864 -31.20 -30.86 -11.78
CA PRO A 864 -30.34 -31.90 -12.33
C PRO A 864 -30.56 -33.26 -11.65
N THR A 865 -30.39 -34.33 -12.42
CA THR A 865 -30.30 -35.72 -11.94
C THR A 865 -28.83 -36.17 -11.87
N GLU A 866 -28.51 -36.86 -10.77
CA GLU A 866 -27.33 -37.72 -10.48
C GLU A 866 -26.05 -37.06 -9.89
N GLU A 867 -26.13 -36.77 -8.57
CA GLU A 867 -25.25 -37.10 -7.41
C GLU A 867 -23.69 -37.19 -7.46
N PRO A 868 -22.98 -36.91 -6.33
CA PRO A 868 -22.07 -35.75 -6.26
C PRO A 868 -20.64 -36.06 -5.75
N GLU A 869 -19.68 -35.23 -6.15
CA GLU A 869 -18.58 -34.83 -5.25
C GLU A 869 -19.01 -33.51 -4.59
N GLN A 870 -18.98 -33.46 -3.25
CA GLN A 870 -19.42 -32.31 -2.46
C GLN A 870 -18.58 -31.06 -2.78
N ASP A 871 -19.14 -30.16 -3.60
CA ASP A 871 -18.73 -28.76 -3.67
C ASP A 871 -19.10 -28.07 -2.35
N ASN A 872 -18.13 -27.92 -1.46
CA ASN A 872 -18.24 -27.04 -0.27
C ASN A 872 -18.39 -25.56 -0.67
N GLU A 873 -18.16 -25.20 -1.94
CA GLU A 873 -18.21 -23.83 -2.46
C GLU A 873 -19.61 -23.21 -2.37
N PHE A 874 -20.69 -24.01 -2.52
CA PHE A 874 -22.06 -23.51 -2.37
C PHE A 874 -22.36 -23.14 -0.91
N GLN A 875 -21.78 -23.85 0.05
CA GLN A 875 -21.94 -23.54 1.48
C GLN A 875 -21.16 -22.29 1.87
N ASP A 876 -19.96 -22.10 1.32
CA ASP A 876 -19.14 -20.89 1.54
C ASP A 876 -19.76 -19.67 0.88
N LEU A 877 -20.22 -19.77 -0.37
CA LEU A 877 -20.96 -18.68 -1.04
C LEU A 877 -22.27 -18.37 -0.33
N GLU A 878 -23.05 -19.36 0.10
CA GLU A 878 -24.25 -19.08 0.88
C GLU A 878 -23.93 -18.51 2.27
N SER A 879 -22.84 -18.93 2.91
CA SER A 879 -22.37 -18.37 4.18
C SER A 879 -21.94 -16.91 4.02
N GLU A 880 -21.15 -16.60 2.99
CA GLU A 880 -20.74 -15.24 2.63
C GLU A 880 -21.94 -14.38 2.25
N LEU A 881 -22.88 -14.90 1.46
CA LEU A 881 -24.11 -14.19 1.09
C LEU A 881 -25.01 -13.96 2.30
N ARG A 882 -25.17 -14.96 3.19
CA ARG A 882 -25.92 -14.82 4.45
C ARG A 882 -25.25 -13.81 5.38
N ASN A 883 -23.93 -13.79 5.44
CA ASN A 883 -23.15 -12.82 6.19
C ASN A 883 -23.31 -11.42 5.59
N LEU A 884 -23.19 -11.26 4.28
CA LEU A 884 -23.43 -10.00 3.54
C LEU A 884 -24.86 -9.48 3.73
N HIS A 885 -25.87 -10.36 3.70
CA HIS A 885 -27.26 -9.99 3.96
C HIS A 885 -27.49 -9.59 5.43
N ARG A 886 -26.88 -10.30 6.40
CA ARG A 886 -26.87 -9.89 7.82
C ARG A 886 -26.18 -8.54 8.01
N LEU A 887 -25.00 -8.37 7.41
CA LEU A 887 -24.21 -7.14 7.43
C LEU A 887 -25.00 -5.98 6.83
N HIS A 888 -25.63 -6.17 5.66
CA HIS A 888 -26.45 -5.17 5.02
C HIS A 888 -27.62 -4.73 5.91
N TYR A 889 -28.32 -5.68 6.53
CA TYR A 889 -29.44 -5.38 7.44
C TYR A 889 -28.97 -4.70 8.74
N GLN A 890 -27.81 -5.10 9.26
CA GLN A 890 -27.28 -4.54 10.49
C GLN A 890 -26.66 -3.16 10.28
N ILE A 891 -25.89 -2.96 9.22
CA ILE A 891 -25.24 -1.67 8.95
C ILE A 891 -26.24 -0.66 8.37
N GLY A 892 -27.20 -1.10 7.55
CA GLY A 892 -28.11 -0.23 6.78
C GLY A 892 -29.36 0.29 7.51
N LEU A 893 -29.61 -0.11 8.76
CA LEU A 893 -30.71 0.46 9.56
C LEU A 893 -30.31 1.85 10.09
N LYS A 894 -30.92 2.87 9.48
CA LYS A 894 -30.79 4.31 9.80
C LYS A 894 -31.19 4.65 11.23
#